data_AF-A0A9D8XCZ0-F1
#
_entry.id   AF-A0A9D8XCZ0-F1
#
_cell.length_a   1.000
_cell.length_b   1.000
_cell.length_c   1.000
_cell.angle_alpha   90.00
_cell.angle_beta   90.00
_cell.angle_gamma   90.00
#
_symmetry.space_group_name_H-M   'P 1'
#
loop_
_entity.id
_entity.type
_entity.pdbx_description
1 polymer ?
#
loop_
_entity_poly.entity_id
_entity_poly.type
_entity_poly.pdbx_seq_one_letter_code
_entity_poly.pdbx_strand_id
1 'polypeptide(L)'
;SARMRPDSPWGLYLVDTFDNMLLIKELPGKGLFEPQPLKERPTPPVVASRLIEGQKDATAFLTDVYFGPGLAGLPRGIVKKLRLFGYQYGYRGIGNHNMMGIEASWDSKILIGEVPVYEDGSAFFEIPANTPIAVQPLDENGSAVQLMRSWLVGMPGEGVTCNGCHESQNSVTPAKRTIAMLKAPSKIEEFNGESRPMGFNREVQPVLDKYCVGCHDGSKEGRPNFADTSRPRNEWDGHYGKSYIDLIPYVRRPGPESDVHMFYPMEYHTNTSPLFQMLRDGNHYNVKLDDLSFRSLALWVDMNCPYHATWTEVSEAFRGNSDHVKAMAKRTQEIRSMYANLHEDPEKGSFMKVDRPAWQKPAEWVEPNTKAPEGAQTVVNGTAGEKMTVAVSDSVSIELVKIPTGKFVIGDDCKHPAEANRNEVAIEKPFYMMTTEVTNELYNLFDPHHDSRYIDQQWKDHTWPGYAHNFPFQPVIRISWNEAVEFCKWLSEKTGKKFRLPTEAEWEWAASAGKDTPFWWGGLDADFGPYANLADKNMDLFVCKGVNPQPVNHAEFEAFWKRVKSVDDGQMIPGWHFETHKNAPATVDPGKATACYQPNPWGLYDMNGNVNEWTLSDYKAYPYNANDGRNAMDPAFEKVAKGGSWFDMPKTARNGYRLAYPAWQKVYNVGFRVVCEE
;
A
#
# COMPACT_ATOMS: atom_id res chain seq x y z
N SER A 1 -28.07 9.45 -31.82
CA SER A 1 -27.75 10.64 -32.63
C SER A 1 -26.30 10.59 -33.06
N ALA A 2 -25.98 11.02 -34.28
CA ALA A 2 -24.62 10.95 -34.81
C ALA A 2 -24.32 12.09 -35.79
N ARG A 3 -23.03 12.30 -36.10
CA ARG A 3 -22.57 13.01 -37.29
C ARG A 3 -21.87 12.01 -38.18
N MET A 4 -22.44 11.70 -39.34
CA MET A 4 -21.89 10.68 -40.23
C MET A 4 -20.64 11.16 -40.98
N ARG A 5 -20.44 12.49 -41.07
CA ARG A 5 -19.25 13.14 -41.61
C ARG A 5 -18.88 14.38 -40.79
N PRO A 6 -17.61 14.83 -40.77
CA PRO A 6 -17.19 16.00 -40.00
C PRO A 6 -17.98 17.28 -40.27
N ASP A 7 -18.46 17.45 -41.50
CA ASP A 7 -19.22 18.59 -42.01
C ASP A 7 -20.74 18.39 -41.99
N SER A 8 -21.22 17.20 -41.60
CA SER A 8 -22.65 16.91 -41.51
C SER A 8 -23.27 17.48 -40.22
N PRO A 9 -24.54 17.94 -40.27
CA PRO A 9 -25.28 18.28 -39.06
C PRO A 9 -25.48 17.02 -38.19
N TRP A 10 -25.73 17.23 -36.90
CA TRP A 10 -26.13 16.15 -36.01
C TRP A 10 -27.52 15.64 -36.38
N GLY A 11 -27.60 14.38 -36.79
CA GLY A 11 -28.84 13.71 -37.15
C GLY A 11 -29.35 12.76 -36.07
N LEU A 12 -30.67 12.61 -36.03
CA LEU A 12 -31.32 11.47 -35.39
C LEU A 12 -31.39 10.33 -36.41
N TYR A 13 -30.85 9.18 -36.06
CA TYR A 13 -30.84 7.98 -36.90
C TYR A 13 -31.58 6.85 -36.18
N LEU A 14 -32.31 6.04 -36.96
CA LEU A 14 -32.74 4.72 -36.56
C LEU A 14 -31.58 3.76 -36.86
N VAL A 15 -31.15 3.02 -35.85
CA VAL A 15 -30.07 2.03 -35.96
C VAL A 15 -30.68 0.65 -35.79
N ASP A 16 -30.42 -0.25 -36.74
CA ASP A 16 -30.84 -1.65 -36.62
C ASP A 16 -29.74 -2.53 -36.01
N THR A 17 -30.04 -3.82 -35.80
CA THR A 17 -29.11 -4.79 -35.18
C THR A 17 -27.92 -5.18 -36.07
N PHE A 18 -27.87 -4.70 -37.31
CA PHE A 18 -26.75 -4.91 -38.24
C PHE A 18 -25.94 -3.62 -38.42
N ASP A 19 -26.13 -2.65 -37.52
CA ASP A 19 -25.52 -1.33 -37.54
C ASP A 19 -25.86 -0.49 -38.78
N ASN A 20 -26.95 -0.81 -39.50
CA ASN A 20 -27.44 0.09 -40.56
C ASN A 20 -28.05 1.33 -39.92
N MET A 21 -27.75 2.50 -40.48
CA MET A 21 -28.22 3.78 -39.98
C MET A 21 -29.14 4.46 -40.99
N LEU A 22 -30.42 4.60 -40.64
CA LEU A 22 -31.40 5.35 -41.42
C LEU A 22 -31.60 6.74 -40.80
N LEU A 23 -31.36 7.79 -41.57
CA LEU A 23 -31.61 9.15 -41.12
C LEU A 23 -33.12 9.37 -40.89
N ILE A 24 -33.50 9.74 -39.67
CA ILE A 24 -34.87 10.11 -39.29
C ILE A 24 -35.06 11.61 -39.40
N LYS A 25 -34.12 12.41 -38.87
CA LYS A 25 -34.23 13.87 -38.90
C LYS A 25 -32.89 14.56 -38.72
N GLU A 26 -32.67 15.61 -39.50
CA GLU A 26 -31.67 16.64 -39.28
C GLU A 26 -32.36 18.00 -39.20
N LEU A 27 -31.78 18.92 -38.42
CA LEU A 27 -32.21 20.31 -38.36
C LEU A 27 -30.98 21.23 -38.49
N PRO A 28 -30.93 22.12 -39.49
CA PRO A 28 -29.83 23.06 -39.64
C PRO A 28 -29.58 23.88 -38.37
N GLY A 29 -28.31 24.00 -37.96
CA GLY A 29 -27.91 24.76 -36.78
C GLY A 29 -28.30 24.16 -35.43
N LYS A 30 -28.88 22.95 -35.39
CA LYS A 30 -29.27 22.27 -34.14
C LYS A 30 -28.66 20.89 -34.04
N GLY A 31 -28.30 20.50 -32.82
CA GLY A 31 -27.99 19.12 -32.48
C GLY A 31 -29.20 18.42 -31.88
N LEU A 32 -29.61 17.29 -32.45
CA LEU A 32 -30.69 16.47 -31.91
C LEU A 32 -30.11 15.38 -31.02
N PHE A 33 -30.30 15.47 -29.71
CA PHE A 33 -29.84 14.47 -28.72
C PHE A 33 -31.03 13.87 -27.97
N GLU A 34 -30.84 12.68 -27.38
CA GLU A 34 -31.82 12.03 -26.49
C GLU A 34 -33.24 11.87 -27.09
N PRO A 35 -33.38 11.16 -28.22
CA PRO A 35 -34.70 10.92 -28.79
C PRO A 35 -35.61 10.18 -27.80
N GLN A 36 -36.80 10.72 -27.55
CA GLN A 36 -37.83 10.10 -26.72
C GLN A 36 -39.03 9.70 -27.62
N PRO A 37 -39.07 8.45 -28.12
CA PRO A 37 -40.21 7.99 -28.92
C PRO A 37 -41.49 8.04 -28.08
N LEU A 38 -42.50 8.75 -28.58
CA LEU A 38 -43.83 8.73 -27.99
C LEU A 38 -44.46 7.36 -28.26
N LYS A 39 -44.50 6.51 -27.24
CA LYS A 39 -45.04 5.16 -27.31
C LYS A 39 -45.74 4.86 -25.99
N GLU A 40 -46.92 4.24 -26.07
CA GLU A 40 -47.57 3.68 -24.89
C GLU A 40 -46.66 2.64 -24.21
N ARG A 41 -46.50 2.72 -22.89
CA ARG A 41 -45.70 1.78 -22.09
C ARG A 41 -46.51 1.34 -20.87
N PRO A 42 -46.44 0.07 -20.46
CA PRO A 42 -46.98 -0.37 -19.18
C PRO A 42 -46.38 0.46 -18.04
N THR A 43 -47.21 0.89 -17.09
CA THR A 43 -46.73 1.56 -15.88
C THR A 43 -45.92 0.56 -15.06
N PRO A 44 -44.66 0.86 -14.68
CA PRO A 44 -43.87 -0.03 -13.83
C PRO A 44 -44.58 -0.32 -12.50
N PRO A 45 -44.38 -1.50 -11.89
CA PRO A 45 -44.93 -1.80 -10.56
C PRO A 45 -44.48 -0.74 -9.53
N VAL A 46 -45.41 -0.32 -8.67
CA VAL A 46 -45.10 0.58 -7.55
C VAL A 46 -44.60 -0.26 -6.37
N VAL A 47 -43.36 0.00 -5.93
CA VAL A 47 -42.80 -0.61 -4.72
C VAL A 47 -43.24 0.23 -3.51
N ALA A 48 -43.84 -0.41 -2.51
CA ALA A 48 -44.26 0.28 -1.29
C ALA A 48 -43.04 0.83 -0.52
N SER A 49 -43.16 2.06 -0.03
CA SER A 49 -42.13 2.68 0.80
C SER A 49 -41.94 1.88 2.09
N ARG A 50 -40.67 1.65 2.46
CA ARG A 50 -40.27 1.07 3.75
C ARG A 50 -39.72 2.11 4.71
N LEU A 51 -39.78 3.39 4.33
CA LEU A 51 -39.24 4.48 5.12
C LEU A 51 -40.09 4.71 6.37
N ILE A 52 -39.40 4.94 7.49
CA ILE A 52 -40.03 5.31 8.75
C ILE A 52 -39.82 6.81 8.96
N GLU A 53 -40.91 7.57 8.87
CA GLU A 53 -40.87 9.03 8.97
C GLU A 53 -40.32 9.50 10.32
N GLY A 54 -39.44 10.48 10.32
CA GLY A 54 -38.81 11.04 11.52
C GLY A 54 -37.64 10.22 12.08
N GLN A 55 -37.42 8.98 11.62
CA GLN A 55 -36.26 8.19 11.99
C GLN A 55 -34.97 8.77 11.39
N LYS A 56 -33.87 8.71 12.13
CA LYS A 56 -32.57 9.31 11.75
C LYS A 56 -31.48 8.27 11.49
N ASP A 57 -31.78 7.01 11.71
CA ASP A 57 -30.86 5.89 11.58
C ASP A 57 -31.42 4.84 10.62
N ALA A 58 -30.52 3.98 10.18
CA ALA A 58 -30.76 2.74 9.47
C ALA A 58 -29.93 1.65 10.15
N THR A 59 -30.12 0.40 9.75
CA THR A 59 -29.31 -0.71 10.24
C THR A 59 -28.56 -1.38 9.11
N ALA A 60 -27.37 -1.88 9.40
CA ALA A 60 -26.52 -2.62 8.48
C ALA A 60 -26.22 -4.01 9.06
N PHE A 61 -26.54 -5.06 8.30
CA PHE A 61 -26.27 -6.44 8.65
C PHE A 61 -25.25 -7.05 7.67
N LEU A 62 -24.15 -7.55 8.20
CA LEU A 62 -23.10 -8.24 7.49
C LEU A 62 -23.08 -9.71 7.91
N THR A 63 -23.31 -10.60 6.96
CA THR A 63 -23.40 -12.05 7.24
C THR A 63 -22.05 -12.63 7.65
N ASP A 64 -21.00 -12.38 6.86
CA ASP A 64 -19.65 -12.86 7.14
C ASP A 64 -18.63 -12.00 6.38
N VAL A 65 -17.86 -11.19 7.10
CA VAL A 65 -16.88 -10.25 6.51
C VAL A 65 -15.92 -10.94 5.52
N TYR A 66 -15.64 -12.23 5.70
CA TYR A 66 -14.71 -13.03 4.87
C TYR A 66 -15.37 -13.72 3.67
N PHE A 67 -16.68 -13.59 3.47
CA PHE A 67 -17.38 -14.30 2.38
C PHE A 67 -17.01 -13.77 0.99
N GLY A 68 -16.74 -12.47 0.89
CA GLY A 68 -16.43 -11.83 -0.39
C GLY A 68 -14.94 -11.87 -0.75
N PRO A 69 -14.61 -11.67 -2.03
CA PRO A 69 -13.23 -11.65 -2.53
C PRO A 69 -12.36 -10.57 -1.87
N GLY A 70 -12.96 -9.51 -1.30
CA GLY A 70 -12.23 -8.42 -0.68
C GLY A 70 -11.39 -8.81 0.53
N LEU A 71 -11.68 -9.94 1.19
CA LEU A 71 -10.88 -10.49 2.28
C LEU A 71 -10.52 -11.97 2.07
N ALA A 72 -10.58 -12.48 0.83
CA ALA A 72 -10.26 -13.86 0.53
C ALA A 72 -8.79 -14.19 0.89
N GLY A 73 -8.55 -15.39 1.42
CA GLY A 73 -7.22 -15.85 1.81
C GLY A 73 -6.74 -15.37 3.18
N LEU A 74 -7.44 -14.41 3.81
CA LEU A 74 -7.09 -13.96 5.16
C LEU A 74 -7.50 -14.99 6.23
N PRO A 75 -6.69 -15.19 7.28
CA PRO A 75 -7.10 -15.98 8.42
C PRO A 75 -8.35 -15.39 9.08
N ARG A 76 -9.27 -16.26 9.46
CA ARG A 76 -10.49 -15.83 10.15
C ARG A 76 -10.15 -15.33 11.55
N GLY A 77 -10.87 -14.30 11.99
CA GLY A 77 -10.70 -13.70 13.31
C GLY A 77 -9.67 -12.58 13.38
N ILE A 78 -8.92 -12.29 12.30
CA ILE A 78 -8.05 -11.10 12.25
C ILE A 78 -8.86 -9.80 12.32
N VAL A 79 -10.06 -9.77 11.72
CA VAL A 79 -10.93 -8.59 11.74
C VAL A 79 -11.64 -8.53 13.09
N LYS A 80 -11.35 -7.48 13.86
CA LYS A 80 -11.93 -7.27 15.20
C LYS A 80 -13.08 -6.26 15.19
N LYS A 81 -12.98 -5.24 14.35
CA LYS A 81 -13.94 -4.14 14.25
C LYS A 81 -14.13 -3.71 12.81
N LEU A 82 -15.21 -2.98 12.55
CA LEU A 82 -15.38 -2.19 11.33
C LEU A 82 -15.32 -0.71 11.71
N ARG A 83 -14.48 0.06 11.03
CA ARG A 83 -14.49 1.52 11.09
C ARG A 83 -15.47 2.06 10.06
N LEU A 84 -16.32 2.98 10.50
CA LEU A 84 -17.30 3.69 9.69
C LEU A 84 -16.82 5.12 9.47
N PHE A 85 -16.87 5.58 8.22
CA PHE A 85 -16.59 6.96 7.87
C PHE A 85 -17.47 7.41 6.71
N GLY A 86 -17.72 8.72 6.64
CA GLY A 86 -18.44 9.36 5.55
C GLY A 86 -17.54 10.23 4.68
N TYR A 87 -18.07 10.62 3.51
CA TYR A 87 -17.41 11.56 2.61
C TYR A 87 -18.07 12.93 2.66
N GLN A 88 -17.25 13.98 2.66
CA GLN A 88 -17.68 15.35 2.45
C GLN A 88 -17.08 15.87 1.14
N TYR A 89 -17.92 15.87 0.11
CA TYR A 89 -17.53 16.22 -1.24
C TYR A 89 -17.10 17.68 -1.39
N GLY A 90 -16.15 17.91 -2.30
CA GLY A 90 -15.65 19.24 -2.64
C GLY A 90 -16.72 20.22 -3.08
N TYR A 91 -16.63 21.46 -2.61
CA TYR A 91 -17.49 22.52 -3.11
C TYR A 91 -17.19 22.85 -4.57
N ARG A 92 -18.18 23.46 -5.23
CA ARG A 92 -18.04 23.86 -6.63
C ARG A 92 -16.83 24.78 -6.83
N GLY A 93 -15.92 24.36 -7.71
CA GLY A 93 -14.77 25.14 -8.13
C GLY A 93 -13.55 25.04 -7.22
N ILE A 94 -13.55 24.17 -6.20
CA ILE A 94 -12.40 23.98 -5.30
C ILE A 94 -11.87 22.54 -5.22
N GLY A 95 -12.65 21.53 -5.62
CA GLY A 95 -12.27 20.13 -5.46
C GLY A 95 -11.02 19.74 -6.25
N ASN A 96 -9.99 19.23 -5.56
CA ASN A 96 -8.79 18.64 -6.13
C ASN A 96 -8.08 17.81 -5.04
N HIS A 97 -7.41 16.71 -5.40
CA HIS A 97 -6.74 15.84 -4.42
C HIS A 97 -5.67 16.60 -3.59
N ASN A 98 -4.92 17.50 -4.23
CA ASN A 98 -3.93 18.37 -3.56
C ASN A 98 -4.53 19.56 -2.80
N MET A 99 -5.84 19.60 -2.63
CA MET A 99 -6.45 20.53 -1.70
C MET A 99 -6.61 19.89 -0.34
N MET A 100 -6.72 18.55 -0.27
CA MET A 100 -6.83 17.82 0.99
C MET A 100 -5.45 17.40 1.51
N GLY A 101 -4.55 16.97 0.63
CA GLY A 101 -3.20 16.54 0.97
C GLY A 101 -2.42 16.08 -0.26
N ILE A 102 -1.10 15.96 -0.11
CA ILE A 102 -0.19 15.39 -1.12
C ILE A 102 -0.66 13.97 -1.48
N GLU A 103 -1.13 13.71 -2.70
CA GLU A 103 -1.73 12.41 -3.12
C GLU A 103 -2.78 11.88 -2.12
N ALA A 104 -3.58 12.77 -1.56
CA ALA A 104 -4.68 12.39 -0.67
C ALA A 104 -5.97 12.13 -1.45
N SER A 105 -7.06 11.85 -0.74
CA SER A 105 -8.36 11.69 -1.37
C SER A 105 -8.88 13.00 -1.99
N TRP A 106 -9.73 12.87 -3.01
CA TRP A 106 -10.44 13.99 -3.62
C TRP A 106 -11.38 14.73 -2.67
N ASP A 107 -11.79 14.05 -1.61
CA ASP A 107 -12.81 14.50 -0.65
C ASP A 107 -12.30 14.45 0.78
N SER A 108 -12.89 15.28 1.64
CA SER A 108 -12.73 15.17 3.09
C SER A 108 -13.44 13.92 3.60
N LYS A 109 -12.83 13.26 4.59
CA LYS A 109 -13.38 12.08 5.25
C LYS A 109 -13.78 12.42 6.68
N ILE A 110 -15.00 12.05 7.04
CA ILE A 110 -15.58 12.26 8.37
C ILE A 110 -15.56 10.92 9.10
N LEU A 111 -14.76 10.81 10.14
CA LEU A 111 -14.79 9.65 11.02
C LEU A 111 -16.13 9.62 11.75
N ILE A 112 -16.82 8.48 11.70
CA ILE A 112 -18.10 8.28 12.38
C ILE A 112 -17.89 7.46 13.66
N GLY A 113 -17.11 6.38 13.57
CA GLY A 113 -16.75 5.55 14.73
C GLY A 113 -16.44 4.11 14.34
N GLU A 114 -16.51 3.21 15.30
CA GLU A 114 -16.23 1.78 15.14
C GLU A 114 -17.38 0.91 15.65
N VAL A 115 -17.53 -0.28 15.06
CA VAL A 115 -18.51 -1.29 15.49
C VAL A 115 -17.85 -2.67 15.56
N PRO A 116 -18.28 -3.57 16.45
CA PRO A 116 -17.64 -4.87 16.63
C PRO A 116 -17.94 -5.84 15.48
N VAL A 117 -16.98 -6.73 15.21
CA VAL A 117 -17.19 -7.94 14.40
C VAL A 117 -17.15 -9.15 15.34
N TYR A 118 -18.15 -10.02 15.25
CA TYR A 118 -18.22 -11.23 16.06
C TYR A 118 -17.22 -12.28 15.56
N GLU A 119 -16.89 -13.26 16.42
CA GLU A 119 -15.91 -14.32 16.12
C GLU A 119 -16.26 -15.15 14.87
N ASP A 120 -17.56 -15.26 14.53
CA ASP A 120 -18.02 -15.96 13.33
C ASP A 120 -17.91 -15.12 12.04
N GLY A 121 -17.37 -13.90 12.12
CA GLY A 121 -17.20 -12.93 11.05
C GLY A 121 -18.41 -12.03 10.79
N SER A 122 -19.52 -12.21 11.52
CA SER A 122 -20.74 -11.43 11.33
C SER A 122 -20.71 -10.08 12.04
N ALA A 123 -21.49 -9.12 11.56
CA ALA A 123 -21.69 -7.84 12.25
C ALA A 123 -23.13 -7.34 12.05
N PHE A 124 -23.69 -6.66 13.05
CA PHE A 124 -24.98 -5.99 12.96
C PHE A 124 -24.93 -4.71 13.77
N PHE A 125 -25.20 -3.58 13.11
CA PHE A 125 -24.97 -2.25 13.67
C PHE A 125 -25.88 -1.19 13.07
N GLU A 126 -25.99 -0.07 13.78
CA GLU A 126 -26.70 1.13 13.31
C GLU A 126 -25.78 2.01 12.46
N ILE A 127 -26.37 2.71 11.50
CA ILE A 127 -25.71 3.74 10.68
C ILE A 127 -26.62 4.98 10.60
N PRO A 128 -26.07 6.19 10.44
CA PRO A 128 -26.89 7.38 10.23
C PRO A 128 -27.60 7.30 8.87
N ALA A 129 -28.90 7.60 8.86
CA ALA A 129 -29.69 7.61 7.63
C ALA A 129 -29.29 8.76 6.71
N ASN A 130 -29.58 8.62 5.41
CA ASN A 130 -29.28 9.61 4.35
C ASN A 130 -27.81 10.01 4.25
N THR A 131 -26.90 9.22 4.84
CA THR A 131 -25.48 9.53 4.92
C THR A 131 -24.68 8.48 4.14
N PRO A 132 -23.77 8.88 3.23
CA PRO A 132 -22.81 7.97 2.63
C PRO A 132 -21.87 7.40 3.68
N ILE A 133 -21.84 6.06 3.78
CA ILE A 133 -20.99 5.32 4.72
C ILE A 133 -20.06 4.40 3.94
N ALA A 134 -18.77 4.54 4.20
CA ALA A 134 -17.75 3.58 3.82
C ALA A 134 -17.25 2.82 5.05
N VAL A 135 -16.76 1.61 4.80
CA VAL A 135 -16.41 0.65 5.85
C VAL A 135 -14.97 0.18 5.67
N GLN A 136 -14.19 0.17 6.74
CA GLN A 136 -12.86 -0.44 6.78
C GLN A 136 -12.84 -1.56 7.83
N PRO A 137 -12.67 -2.84 7.45
CA PRO A 137 -12.38 -3.89 8.41
C PRO A 137 -11.02 -3.64 9.06
N LEU A 138 -10.96 -3.70 10.39
CA LEU A 138 -9.77 -3.40 11.18
C LEU A 138 -9.20 -4.66 11.84
N ASP A 139 -7.87 -4.75 11.86
CA ASP A 139 -7.14 -5.73 12.66
C ASP A 139 -7.14 -5.38 14.17
N GLU A 140 -6.41 -6.15 14.97
CA GLU A 140 -6.28 -5.90 16.41
C GLU A 140 -5.54 -4.60 16.76
N ASN A 141 -4.71 -4.09 15.85
CA ASN A 141 -3.97 -2.83 16.01
C ASN A 141 -4.79 -1.62 15.53
N GLY A 142 -6.01 -1.83 15.05
CA GLY A 142 -6.86 -0.78 14.48
C GLY A 142 -6.43 -0.32 13.08
N SER A 143 -5.62 -1.10 12.37
CA SER A 143 -5.21 -0.85 10.99
C SER A 143 -6.21 -1.46 10.00
N ALA A 144 -6.52 -0.76 8.91
CA ALA A 144 -7.43 -1.29 7.90
C ALA A 144 -6.79 -2.45 7.13
N VAL A 145 -7.46 -3.61 7.12
CA VAL A 145 -7.03 -4.78 6.32
C VAL A 145 -7.53 -4.69 4.87
N GLN A 146 -8.52 -3.83 4.60
CA GLN A 146 -9.03 -3.55 3.25
C GLN A 146 -9.68 -2.16 3.22
N LEU A 147 -9.66 -1.51 2.06
CA LEU A 147 -10.22 -0.18 1.87
C LEU A 147 -11.48 -0.24 1.01
N MET A 148 -12.63 0.19 1.55
CA MET A 148 -13.83 0.41 0.73
C MET A 148 -13.69 1.74 -0.03
N ARG A 149 -13.60 1.66 -1.36
CA ARG A 149 -13.54 2.81 -2.28
C ARG A 149 -14.88 3.05 -2.96
N SER A 150 -15.94 2.94 -2.17
CA SER A 150 -17.35 3.15 -2.52
C SER A 150 -18.09 3.49 -1.22
N TRP A 151 -19.40 3.61 -1.27
CA TRP A 151 -20.22 3.86 -0.08
C TRP A 151 -21.58 3.16 -0.19
N LEU A 152 -22.19 2.91 0.96
CA LEU A 152 -23.59 2.56 1.09
C LEU A 152 -24.36 3.74 1.68
N VAL A 153 -25.67 3.76 1.49
CA VAL A 153 -26.57 4.72 2.14
C VAL A 153 -27.76 3.93 2.65
N GLY A 154 -28.08 4.06 3.94
CA GLY A 154 -29.34 3.59 4.49
C GLY A 154 -30.35 4.73 4.55
N MET A 155 -31.59 4.48 4.17
CA MET A 155 -32.69 5.42 4.34
C MET A 155 -33.32 5.30 5.75
N PRO A 156 -34.11 6.28 6.22
CA PRO A 156 -34.74 6.23 7.55
C PRO A 156 -35.49 4.92 7.84
N GLY A 157 -35.01 4.15 8.83
CA GLY A 157 -35.58 2.87 9.23
C GLY A 157 -35.27 1.68 8.32
N GLU A 158 -34.44 1.87 7.30
CA GLU A 158 -34.07 0.81 6.36
C GLU A 158 -33.08 -0.19 6.99
N GLY A 159 -33.18 -1.45 6.57
CA GLY A 159 -32.16 -2.47 6.79
C GLY A 159 -31.35 -2.71 5.53
N VAL A 160 -30.06 -2.41 5.57
CA VAL A 160 -29.09 -2.69 4.51
C VAL A 160 -28.38 -3.99 4.84
N THR A 161 -28.16 -4.86 3.85
CA THR A 161 -27.51 -6.16 4.06
C THR A 161 -26.42 -6.42 3.04
N CYS A 162 -25.30 -6.96 3.52
CA CYS A 162 -24.23 -7.53 2.70
C CYS A 162 -23.87 -8.95 3.17
N ASN A 163 -23.43 -9.77 2.22
CA ASN A 163 -22.99 -11.13 2.51
C ASN A 163 -21.54 -11.15 2.98
N GLY A 164 -20.68 -10.30 2.41
CA GLY A 164 -19.26 -10.20 2.75
C GLY A 164 -18.62 -8.90 2.30
N CYS A 165 -17.29 -8.84 2.31
CA CYS A 165 -16.57 -7.72 1.69
C CYS A 165 -16.50 -7.91 0.17
N HIS A 166 -17.30 -7.14 -0.56
CA HIS A 166 -17.25 -7.01 -2.03
C HIS A 166 -17.73 -8.27 -2.80
N GLU A 167 -18.75 -8.95 -2.28
CA GLU A 167 -19.45 -10.01 -3.02
C GLU A 167 -20.09 -9.47 -4.31
N SER A 168 -20.35 -10.39 -5.26
CA SER A 168 -21.13 -10.03 -6.45
C SER A 168 -22.58 -9.71 -6.10
N GLN A 169 -23.20 -8.75 -6.79
CA GLN A 169 -24.62 -8.39 -6.62
C GLN A 169 -25.58 -9.56 -6.85
N ASN A 170 -25.15 -10.58 -7.62
CA ASN A 170 -25.93 -11.78 -7.89
C ASN A 170 -25.62 -12.93 -6.92
N SER A 171 -24.82 -12.69 -5.88
CA SER A 171 -24.49 -13.72 -4.89
C SER A 171 -25.70 -14.05 -4.05
N VAL A 172 -25.97 -15.34 -3.89
CA VAL A 172 -27.01 -15.83 -2.98
C VAL A 172 -26.52 -15.64 -1.55
N THR A 173 -27.37 -15.05 -0.69
CA THR A 173 -27.07 -14.92 0.73
C THR A 173 -26.83 -16.29 1.38
N PRO A 174 -25.71 -16.48 2.08
CA PRO A 174 -25.43 -17.74 2.77
C PRO A 174 -26.54 -18.08 3.76
N ALA A 175 -27.06 -19.32 3.69
CA ALA A 175 -28.01 -19.85 4.67
C ALA A 175 -27.30 -20.21 6.00
N LYS A 176 -26.71 -19.21 6.66
CA LYS A 176 -25.93 -19.34 7.88
C LYS A 176 -26.61 -18.59 9.02
N ARG A 177 -26.88 -19.27 10.14
CA ARG A 177 -27.31 -18.60 11.38
C ARG A 177 -26.08 -17.99 12.03
N THR A 178 -26.02 -16.66 12.13
CA THR A 178 -24.87 -15.94 12.66
C THR A 178 -25.10 -15.45 14.09
N ILE A 179 -24.02 -15.13 14.80
CA ILE A 179 -24.09 -14.51 16.14
C ILE A 179 -24.83 -13.18 16.05
N ALA A 180 -24.54 -12.37 15.02
CA ALA A 180 -25.17 -11.08 14.80
C ALA A 180 -26.71 -11.15 14.69
N MET A 181 -27.27 -12.21 14.09
CA MET A 181 -28.74 -12.39 13.99
C MET A 181 -29.44 -12.55 15.34
N LEU A 182 -28.70 -12.92 16.39
CA LEU A 182 -29.22 -13.17 17.73
C LEU A 182 -29.05 -11.97 18.66
N LYS A 183 -28.61 -10.83 18.12
CA LYS A 183 -28.27 -9.62 18.87
C LYS A 183 -29.06 -8.43 18.33
N ALA A 184 -29.25 -7.43 19.18
CA ALA A 184 -29.66 -6.11 18.73
C ALA A 184 -28.53 -5.46 17.91
N PRO A 185 -28.83 -4.51 17.01
CA PRO A 185 -27.80 -3.80 16.29
C PRO A 185 -26.90 -3.04 17.28
N SER A 186 -25.60 -3.16 17.10
CA SER A 186 -24.61 -2.47 17.92
C SER A 186 -24.68 -0.97 17.65
N LYS A 187 -24.56 -0.17 18.71
CA LYS A 187 -24.35 1.27 18.60
C LYS A 187 -22.92 1.52 18.10
N ILE A 188 -22.73 2.66 17.44
CA ILE A 188 -21.41 3.11 16.98
C ILE A 188 -20.62 3.57 18.20
N GLU A 189 -19.42 3.01 18.37
CA GLU A 189 -18.46 3.44 19.39
C GLU A 189 -17.64 4.62 18.85
N GLU A 190 -17.55 5.70 19.63
CA GLU A 190 -16.69 6.83 19.31
C GLU A 190 -15.21 6.46 19.39
N PHE A 191 -14.41 6.95 18.43
CA PHE A 191 -12.95 6.82 18.47
C PHE A 191 -12.31 8.18 18.77
N ASN A 192 -11.73 8.29 19.97
CA ASN A 192 -11.04 9.48 20.44
C ASN A 192 -11.91 10.76 20.39
N GLY A 193 -13.16 10.64 20.86
CA GLY A 193 -14.16 11.71 20.88
C GLY A 193 -15.18 11.62 19.75
N GLU A 194 -16.01 12.66 19.63
CA GLU A 194 -17.14 12.72 18.70
C GLU A 194 -16.73 12.59 17.22
N SER A 195 -17.72 12.29 16.38
CA SER A 195 -17.58 12.26 14.92
C SER A 195 -17.02 13.59 14.39
N ARG A 196 -16.04 13.50 13.49
CA ARG A 196 -15.30 14.69 13.03
C ARG A 196 -14.59 14.48 11.69
N PRO A 197 -14.34 15.56 10.94
CA PRO A 197 -13.47 15.54 9.77
C PRO A 197 -12.00 15.29 10.15
N MET A 198 -11.32 14.48 9.36
CA MET A 198 -9.98 13.94 9.61
C MET A 198 -8.86 14.76 8.96
N GLY A 199 -7.84 15.16 9.72
CA GLY A 199 -6.69 15.90 9.17
C GLY A 199 -5.44 15.86 10.05
N PHE A 200 -4.28 16.08 9.43
CA PHE A 200 -2.95 15.90 10.02
C PHE A 200 -2.73 16.68 11.31
N ASN A 201 -3.08 17.97 11.33
CA ASN A 201 -2.82 18.82 12.50
C ASN A 201 -3.56 18.35 13.76
N ARG A 202 -4.66 17.59 13.59
CA ARG A 202 -5.52 17.12 14.67
C ARG A 202 -5.13 15.73 15.15
N GLU A 203 -4.83 14.83 14.21
CA GLU A 203 -4.69 13.40 14.49
C GLU A 203 -3.23 12.96 14.56
N VAL A 204 -2.32 13.71 13.91
CA VAL A 204 -0.92 13.30 13.72
C VAL A 204 0.06 14.23 14.41
N GLN A 205 -0.08 15.54 14.24
CA GLN A 205 0.86 16.49 14.84
C GLN A 205 0.98 16.31 16.37
N PRO A 206 -0.09 16.07 17.17
CA PRO A 206 0.05 15.79 18.60
C PRO A 206 0.87 14.52 18.89
N VAL A 207 0.78 13.49 18.04
CA VAL A 207 1.57 12.27 18.18
C VAL A 207 3.05 12.58 17.91
N LEU A 208 3.34 13.36 16.87
CA LEU A 208 4.71 13.80 16.56
C LEU A 208 5.28 14.70 17.66
N ASP A 209 4.47 15.60 18.22
CA ASP A 209 4.85 16.47 19.32
C ASP A 209 5.17 15.67 20.58
N LYS A 210 4.38 14.63 20.86
CA LYS A 210 4.59 13.76 22.01
C LYS A 210 5.82 12.87 21.85
N TYR A 211 6.04 12.26 20.69
CA TYR A 211 6.99 11.15 20.56
C TYR A 211 8.22 11.45 19.69
N CYS A 212 8.15 12.40 18.77
CA CYS A 212 9.14 12.54 17.70
C CYS A 212 9.96 13.84 17.81
N VAL A 213 9.32 14.99 18.06
CA VAL A 213 9.96 16.31 17.97
C VAL A 213 11.21 16.46 18.83
N GLY A 214 11.30 15.86 20.01
CA GLY A 214 12.51 15.98 20.84
C GLY A 214 13.78 15.41 20.19
N CYS A 215 13.67 14.58 19.16
CA CYS A 215 14.78 14.10 18.33
C CYS A 215 14.76 14.59 16.87
N HIS A 216 13.67 15.27 16.49
CA HIS A 216 13.29 15.68 15.13
C HIS A 216 12.78 17.15 15.13
N ASP A 217 13.55 18.04 15.75
CA ASP A 217 13.26 19.47 15.89
C ASP A 217 14.02 20.36 14.88
N GLY A 218 14.78 19.74 13.98
CA GLY A 218 15.66 20.43 13.03
C GLY A 218 17.06 20.72 13.55
N SER A 219 17.41 20.32 14.79
CA SER A 219 18.76 20.50 15.35
C SER A 219 19.82 19.58 14.72
N LYS A 220 19.40 18.50 14.06
CA LYS A 220 20.27 17.50 13.43
C LYS A 220 20.01 17.42 11.94
N GLU A 221 21.05 17.65 11.16
CA GLU A 221 21.03 17.51 9.71
C GLU A 221 20.65 16.09 9.27
N GLY A 222 19.95 15.97 8.14
CA GLY A 222 19.51 14.69 7.57
C GLY A 222 18.30 14.05 8.26
N ARG A 223 17.72 14.69 9.29
CA ARG A 223 16.48 14.23 9.94
C ARG A 223 15.26 15.06 9.49
N PRO A 224 14.07 14.44 9.40
CA PRO A 224 12.79 15.16 9.38
C PRO A 224 12.72 16.21 10.50
N ASN A 225 12.14 17.37 10.21
CA ASN A 225 11.82 18.38 11.21
C ASN A 225 10.31 18.45 11.43
N PHE A 226 9.85 17.79 12.49
CA PHE A 226 8.44 17.76 12.87
C PHE A 226 8.03 18.93 13.78
N ALA A 227 8.99 19.69 14.30
CA ALA A 227 8.72 20.90 15.08
C ALA A 227 8.35 22.09 14.19
N ASP A 228 8.85 22.09 12.95
CA ASP A 228 8.51 23.12 11.96
C ASP A 228 7.09 22.90 11.42
N THR A 229 6.16 23.70 11.92
CA THR A 229 4.77 23.76 11.46
C THR A 229 4.54 24.92 10.47
N SER A 230 5.60 25.53 9.94
CA SER A 230 5.47 26.55 8.90
C SER A 230 4.83 25.95 7.64
N ARG A 231 4.08 26.77 6.91
CA ARG A 231 3.41 26.39 5.66
C ARG A 231 4.13 27.10 4.51
N PRO A 232 5.29 26.58 4.06
CA PRO A 232 6.01 27.21 2.97
C PRO A 232 5.11 27.27 1.73
N ARG A 233 5.22 28.35 0.95
CA ARG A 233 4.64 28.35 -0.39
C ARG A 233 5.32 27.24 -1.19
N ASN A 234 4.49 26.49 -1.88
CA ASN A 234 4.90 25.43 -2.79
C ASN A 234 3.95 25.48 -3.98
N GLU A 235 4.29 24.80 -5.06
CA GLU A 235 3.45 24.73 -6.27
C GLU A 235 2.18 23.88 -6.04
N TRP A 236 2.00 23.30 -4.85
CA TRP A 236 0.74 22.69 -4.45
C TRP A 236 -0.23 23.78 -3.97
N ASP A 237 -1.38 23.90 -4.61
CA ASP A 237 -2.45 24.85 -4.21
C ASP A 237 -2.94 24.63 -2.74
N GLY A 238 -2.59 23.51 -2.10
CA GLY A 238 -3.02 23.12 -0.76
C GLY A 238 -2.23 23.68 0.43
N HIS A 239 -1.04 24.29 0.25
CA HIS A 239 -0.27 24.94 1.34
C HIS A 239 -0.10 24.10 2.65
N TYR A 240 0.65 23.00 2.58
CA TYR A 240 0.86 22.09 3.71
C TYR A 240 1.96 22.53 4.69
N GLY A 241 1.90 22.04 5.93
CA GLY A 241 2.93 22.25 6.95
C GLY A 241 4.20 21.44 6.67
N LYS A 242 5.38 21.97 7.04
CA LYS A 242 6.68 21.29 6.84
C LYS A 242 6.76 19.93 7.54
N SER A 243 6.25 19.81 8.76
CA SER A 243 6.11 18.53 9.49
C SER A 243 5.36 17.46 8.69
N TYR A 244 4.25 17.83 8.02
CA TYR A 244 3.50 16.93 7.15
C TYR A 244 4.35 16.49 5.95
N ILE A 245 4.95 17.46 5.25
CA ILE A 245 5.81 17.21 4.08
C ILE A 245 6.95 16.25 4.43
N ASP A 246 7.54 16.39 5.62
CA ASP A 246 8.66 15.54 6.06
C ASP A 246 8.23 14.13 6.49
N LEU A 247 6.95 13.91 6.85
CA LEU A 247 6.44 12.60 7.24
C LEU A 247 5.99 11.75 6.04
N ILE A 248 5.44 12.41 5.00
CA ILE A 248 4.80 11.73 3.86
C ILE A 248 5.68 10.65 3.20
N PRO A 249 7.00 10.85 2.98
CA PRO A 249 7.84 9.83 2.36
C PRO A 249 7.96 8.49 3.12
N TYR A 250 7.46 8.41 4.35
CA TYR A 250 7.54 7.21 5.20
C TYR A 250 6.21 6.45 5.28
N VAL A 251 5.17 6.88 4.57
CA VAL A 251 3.84 6.26 4.58
C VAL A 251 3.39 5.91 3.17
N ARG A 252 3.04 4.63 2.98
CA ARG A 252 2.51 4.09 1.74
C ARG A 252 0.99 4.18 1.75
N ARG A 253 0.42 4.67 0.64
CA ARG A 253 -1.02 4.88 0.47
C ARG A 253 -1.39 4.83 -1.02
N PRO A 254 -2.65 4.56 -1.38
CA PRO A 254 -3.07 4.65 -2.78
C PRO A 254 -3.03 6.10 -3.26
N GLY A 255 -2.62 6.32 -4.52
CA GLY A 255 -2.80 7.60 -5.19
C GLY A 255 -4.28 7.90 -5.53
N PRO A 256 -4.60 9.14 -5.93
CA PRO A 256 -5.95 9.61 -6.23
C PRO A 256 -6.58 8.91 -7.45
N GLU A 257 -5.77 8.33 -8.32
CA GLU A 257 -6.17 7.57 -9.51
C GLU A 257 -5.55 6.15 -9.53
N SER A 258 -5.22 5.61 -8.36
CA SER A 258 -4.76 4.22 -8.20
C SER A 258 -5.73 3.19 -8.83
N ASP A 259 -5.22 2.00 -9.16
CA ASP A 259 -5.97 0.91 -9.83
C ASP A 259 -7.38 0.75 -9.24
N VAL A 260 -8.40 0.97 -10.06
CA VAL A 260 -9.81 0.96 -9.64
C VAL A 260 -10.31 -0.45 -9.28
N HIS A 261 -9.59 -1.49 -9.70
CA HIS A 261 -9.92 -2.86 -9.36
C HIS A 261 -9.60 -3.14 -7.88
N MET A 262 -10.30 -4.10 -7.30
CA MET A 262 -10.10 -4.51 -5.91
C MET A 262 -8.66 -5.00 -5.69
N PHE A 263 -8.00 -4.42 -4.68
CA PHE A 263 -6.65 -4.80 -4.28
C PHE A 263 -6.64 -6.13 -3.53
N TYR A 264 -5.47 -6.77 -3.47
CA TYR A 264 -5.26 -7.83 -2.49
C TYR A 264 -5.51 -7.28 -1.08
N PRO A 265 -6.06 -8.09 -0.16
CA PRO A 265 -6.17 -7.70 1.23
C PRO A 265 -4.79 -7.29 1.78
N MET A 266 -4.79 -6.28 2.63
CA MET A 266 -3.59 -5.66 3.22
C MET A 266 -2.63 -4.98 2.22
N GLU A 267 -3.05 -4.72 0.98
CA GLU A 267 -2.21 -4.03 -0.01
C GLU A 267 -1.61 -2.76 0.57
N TYR A 268 -2.40 -1.85 1.17
CA TYR A 268 -1.91 -0.61 1.81
C TYR A 268 -1.99 -0.65 3.34
N HIS A 269 -1.88 -1.84 3.92
CA HIS A 269 -1.86 -1.97 5.38
C HIS A 269 -0.67 -1.19 5.97
N THR A 270 -0.81 -0.69 7.19
CA THR A 270 0.17 0.18 7.85
C THR A 270 1.57 -0.45 7.93
N ASN A 271 1.67 -1.77 8.13
CA ASN A 271 2.95 -2.49 8.13
C ASN A 271 3.68 -2.51 6.77
N THR A 272 3.05 -2.10 5.67
CA THR A 272 3.72 -1.89 4.37
C THR A 272 4.40 -0.52 4.26
N SER A 273 4.26 0.33 5.30
CA SER A 273 4.87 1.65 5.37
C SER A 273 6.18 1.63 6.18
N PRO A 274 7.25 2.28 5.70
CA PRO A 274 8.51 2.40 6.45
C PRO A 274 8.34 2.95 7.87
N LEU A 275 7.41 3.89 8.08
CA LEU A 275 7.14 4.47 9.40
C LEU A 275 6.80 3.41 10.45
N PHE A 276 5.90 2.48 10.12
CA PHE A 276 5.44 1.45 11.06
C PHE A 276 6.48 0.34 11.23
N GLN A 277 7.22 0.02 10.17
CA GLN A 277 8.37 -0.91 10.25
C GLN A 277 9.48 -0.36 11.16
N MET A 278 9.71 0.96 11.19
CA MET A 278 10.67 1.56 12.13
C MET A 278 10.17 1.59 13.58
N LEU A 279 8.89 1.89 13.78
CA LEU A 279 8.31 2.10 15.12
C LEU A 279 7.99 0.79 15.87
N ARG A 280 7.98 -0.35 15.18
CA ARG A 280 7.69 -1.64 15.80
C ARG A 280 8.64 -1.93 16.96
N ASP A 281 8.09 -2.50 18.03
CA ASP A 281 8.83 -3.03 19.18
C ASP A 281 9.78 -2.05 19.90
N GLY A 282 9.73 -0.75 19.59
CA GLY A 282 10.68 0.24 20.09
C GLY A 282 12.03 0.25 19.34
N ASN A 283 12.10 -0.35 18.15
CA ASN A 283 13.32 -0.46 17.36
C ASN A 283 13.88 0.92 16.92
N HIS A 284 13.03 1.94 16.84
CA HIS A 284 13.45 3.32 16.66
C HIS A 284 13.74 4.00 18.00
N TYR A 285 14.94 3.75 18.54
CA TYR A 285 15.46 4.43 19.75
C TYR A 285 14.54 4.34 20.98
N ASN A 286 13.94 3.17 21.23
CA ASN A 286 12.99 2.90 22.32
C ASN A 286 11.71 3.76 22.29
N VAL A 287 11.39 4.41 21.16
CA VAL A 287 10.12 5.10 20.99
C VAL A 287 9.00 4.05 20.90
N LYS A 288 8.10 4.06 21.87
CA LYS A 288 6.90 3.22 21.91
C LYS A 288 5.68 4.11 22.03
N LEU A 289 4.80 4.03 21.05
CA LEU A 289 3.53 4.74 21.06
C LEU A 289 2.56 4.05 22.01
N ASP A 290 1.74 4.83 22.71
CA ASP A 290 0.52 4.30 23.33
C ASP A 290 -0.49 3.88 22.26
N ASP A 291 -1.45 3.01 22.63
CA ASP A 291 -2.47 2.47 21.73
C ASP A 291 -3.19 3.56 20.93
N LEU A 292 -3.62 4.62 21.61
CA LEU A 292 -4.35 5.71 20.99
C LEU A 292 -3.49 6.44 19.95
N SER A 293 -2.23 6.71 20.26
CA SER A 293 -1.30 7.41 19.38
C SER A 293 -0.93 6.57 18.16
N PHE A 294 -0.72 5.26 18.34
CA PHE A 294 -0.53 4.33 17.22
C PHE A 294 -1.76 4.30 16.31
N ARG A 295 -2.94 4.11 16.90
CA ARG A 295 -4.21 4.04 16.15
C ARG A 295 -4.55 5.35 15.46
N SER A 296 -4.15 6.49 16.01
CA SER A 296 -4.34 7.81 15.37
C SER A 296 -3.48 7.94 14.10
N LEU A 297 -2.23 7.46 14.13
CA LEU A 297 -1.40 7.39 12.92
C LEU A 297 -1.97 6.42 11.89
N ALA A 298 -2.37 5.21 12.33
CA ALA A 298 -2.94 4.18 11.45
C ALA A 298 -4.22 4.70 10.77
N LEU A 299 -5.12 5.27 11.55
CA LEU A 299 -6.34 5.92 11.07
C LEU A 299 -6.03 7.01 10.02
N TRP A 300 -5.04 7.87 10.26
CA TRP A 300 -4.67 8.91 9.29
C TRP A 300 -4.19 8.33 7.95
N VAL A 301 -3.37 7.26 7.99
CA VAL A 301 -2.92 6.55 6.78
C VAL A 301 -4.08 5.87 6.07
N ASP A 302 -4.95 5.17 6.80
CA ASP A 302 -6.15 4.51 6.26
C ASP A 302 -7.14 5.51 5.64
N MET A 303 -7.17 6.75 6.17
CA MET A 303 -7.92 7.86 5.61
C MET A 303 -7.23 8.52 4.40
N ASN A 304 -6.12 7.94 3.91
CA ASN A 304 -5.35 8.40 2.76
C ASN A 304 -4.64 9.75 3.01
N CYS A 305 -4.08 9.90 4.22
CA CYS A 305 -3.18 10.97 4.63
C CYS A 305 -3.68 12.41 4.38
N PRO A 306 -4.91 12.81 4.75
CA PRO A 306 -5.34 14.19 4.59
C PRO A 306 -4.52 15.14 5.48
N TYR A 307 -4.08 16.28 4.94
CA TYR A 307 -3.53 17.37 5.73
C TYR A 307 -4.63 18.25 6.31
N HIS A 308 -5.47 18.81 5.42
CA HIS A 308 -6.66 19.57 5.80
C HIS A 308 -7.78 18.62 6.16
N ALA A 309 -8.59 19.00 7.14
CA ALA A 309 -9.73 18.20 7.54
C ALA A 309 -11.02 18.67 6.88
N THR A 310 -11.15 19.96 6.56
CA THR A 310 -12.38 20.51 5.96
C THR A 310 -12.10 21.43 4.78
N TRP A 311 -13.10 21.64 3.93
CA TRP A 311 -12.94 22.55 2.78
C TRP A 311 -12.84 24.01 3.20
N THR A 312 -13.42 24.40 4.34
CA THR A 312 -13.22 25.74 4.89
C THR A 312 -11.77 25.97 5.37
N GLU A 313 -11.06 24.94 5.86
CA GLU A 313 -9.62 25.07 6.18
C GLU A 313 -8.77 25.31 4.93
N VAL A 314 -9.13 24.67 3.80
CA VAL A 314 -8.51 24.93 2.50
C VAL A 314 -8.71 26.38 2.05
N SER A 315 -9.77 27.06 2.49
CA SER A 315 -10.12 28.41 2.01
C SER A 315 -9.07 29.50 2.26
N GLU A 316 -8.22 29.33 3.29
CA GLU A 316 -7.08 30.23 3.54
C GLU A 316 -5.95 30.03 2.52
N ALA A 317 -5.84 28.81 1.96
CA ALA A 317 -4.88 28.39 0.95
C ALA A 317 -5.41 28.61 -0.48
N PHE A 318 -6.74 28.58 -0.69
CA PHE A 318 -7.35 28.61 -2.01
C PHE A 318 -7.35 30.01 -2.64
N ARG A 319 -6.28 30.36 -3.37
CA ARG A 319 -6.22 31.53 -4.29
C ARG A 319 -6.69 32.86 -3.67
N GLY A 320 -6.67 32.98 -2.34
CA GLY A 320 -7.18 34.13 -1.59
C GLY A 320 -8.71 34.35 -1.62
N ASN A 321 -9.53 33.38 -2.04
CA ASN A 321 -10.99 33.55 -2.20
C ASN A 321 -11.81 32.83 -1.11
N SER A 322 -11.56 33.18 0.15
CA SER A 322 -12.23 32.54 1.30
C SER A 322 -13.75 32.77 1.33
N ASP A 323 -14.24 33.87 0.74
CA ASP A 323 -15.66 34.22 0.72
C ASP A 323 -16.47 33.26 -0.17
N HIS A 324 -15.93 32.85 -1.31
CA HIS A 324 -16.55 31.84 -2.17
C HIS A 324 -16.75 30.51 -1.42
N VAL A 325 -15.71 30.05 -0.71
CA VAL A 325 -15.76 28.78 0.03
C VAL A 325 -16.81 28.84 1.14
N LYS A 326 -16.82 29.91 1.94
CA LYS A 326 -17.83 30.11 3.00
C LYS A 326 -19.25 30.17 2.44
N ALA A 327 -19.45 30.84 1.29
CA ALA A 327 -20.75 30.90 0.63
C ALA A 327 -21.21 29.51 0.15
N MET A 328 -20.31 28.70 -0.42
CA MET A 328 -20.62 27.34 -0.85
C MET A 328 -20.86 26.39 0.33
N ALA A 329 -20.14 26.52 1.44
CA ALA A 329 -20.38 25.75 2.65
C ALA A 329 -21.80 26.00 3.19
N LYS A 330 -22.17 27.28 3.34
CA LYS A 330 -23.52 27.68 3.74
C LYS A 330 -24.59 27.13 2.79
N ARG A 331 -24.38 27.29 1.47
CA ARG A 331 -25.32 26.78 0.47
C ARG A 331 -25.47 25.26 0.51
N THR A 332 -24.38 24.55 0.79
CA THR A 332 -24.40 23.09 0.92
C THR A 332 -25.22 22.67 2.14
N GLN A 333 -25.06 23.32 3.29
CA GLN A 333 -25.86 23.06 4.48
C GLN A 333 -27.36 23.31 4.24
N GLU A 334 -27.71 24.40 3.55
CA GLU A 334 -29.10 24.71 3.17
C GLU A 334 -29.70 23.59 2.30
N ILE A 335 -28.99 23.15 1.26
CA ILE A 335 -29.46 22.09 0.35
C ILE A 335 -29.60 20.75 1.09
N ARG A 336 -28.62 20.38 1.92
CA ARG A 336 -28.68 19.14 2.72
C ARG A 336 -29.87 19.13 3.69
N SER A 337 -30.17 20.28 4.29
CA SER A 337 -31.34 20.44 5.15
C SER A 337 -32.64 20.26 4.37
N MET A 338 -32.75 20.86 3.19
CA MET A 338 -33.98 20.82 2.37
C MET A 338 -34.25 19.45 1.75
N TYR A 339 -33.22 18.77 1.25
CA TYR A 339 -33.40 17.60 0.37
C TYR A 339 -32.94 16.28 0.96
N ALA A 340 -32.10 16.29 2.02
CA ALA A 340 -31.58 15.07 2.64
C ALA A 340 -31.99 14.93 4.12
N ASN A 341 -32.74 15.88 4.68
CA ASN A 341 -33.08 15.93 6.11
C ASN A 341 -31.83 15.90 7.03
N LEU A 342 -30.72 16.48 6.54
CA LEU A 342 -29.46 16.59 7.27
C LEU A 342 -29.22 18.06 7.62
N HIS A 343 -29.54 18.44 8.85
CA HIS A 343 -29.46 19.84 9.31
C HIS A 343 -28.10 20.23 9.89
N GLU A 344 -27.32 19.23 10.29
CA GLU A 344 -26.01 19.42 10.86
C GLU A 344 -25.02 19.90 9.79
N ASP A 345 -24.11 20.77 10.21
CA ASP A 345 -23.01 21.22 9.35
C ASP A 345 -21.97 20.09 9.26
N PRO A 346 -21.69 19.53 8.07
CA PRO A 346 -20.69 18.47 7.92
C PRO A 346 -19.28 18.84 8.34
N GLU A 347 -18.94 20.13 8.31
CA GLU A 347 -17.61 20.59 8.71
C GLU A 347 -17.54 20.88 10.21
N LYS A 348 -18.68 20.84 10.90
CA LYS A 348 -18.79 21.01 12.34
C LYS A 348 -18.61 19.66 13.03
N GLY A 349 -17.46 19.49 13.67
CA GLY A 349 -17.24 18.50 14.72
C GLY A 349 -16.74 19.21 15.97
N SER A 350 -16.72 18.55 17.13
CA SER A 350 -15.96 19.04 18.27
C SER A 350 -14.49 19.11 17.85
N PHE A 351 -14.04 20.29 17.42
CA PHE A 351 -12.64 20.57 17.22
C PHE A 351 -11.99 20.39 18.57
N MET A 352 -11.34 19.25 18.81
CA MET A 352 -10.45 19.17 19.95
C MET A 352 -9.48 20.32 19.79
N LYS A 353 -9.41 21.17 20.81
CA LYS A 353 -8.30 22.11 20.93
C LYS A 353 -7.07 21.23 20.82
N VAL A 354 -6.24 21.46 19.80
CA VAL A 354 -5.01 20.70 19.59
C VAL A 354 -4.14 20.98 20.80
N ASP A 355 -4.29 20.16 21.85
CA ASP A 355 -3.34 20.15 22.94
C ASP A 355 -2.06 19.60 22.31
N ARG A 356 -1.02 20.42 22.28
CA ARG A 356 0.28 20.02 21.78
C ARG A 356 1.01 19.46 22.98
N PRO A 357 0.93 18.13 23.23
CA PRO A 357 1.53 17.55 24.42
C PRO A 357 3.02 17.86 24.43
N ALA A 358 3.57 18.01 25.63
CA ALA A 358 5.01 18.07 25.80
C ALA A 358 5.65 16.76 25.31
N TRP A 359 6.85 16.88 24.76
CA TRP A 359 7.63 15.72 24.34
C TRP A 359 7.83 14.74 25.50
N GLN A 360 7.41 13.51 25.28
CA GLN A 360 7.66 12.37 26.13
C GLN A 360 8.97 11.72 25.71
N LYS A 361 10.03 11.99 26.49
CA LYS A 361 11.32 11.35 26.27
C LYS A 361 11.18 9.82 26.36
N PRO A 362 11.65 9.06 25.35
CA PRO A 362 11.64 7.60 25.41
C PRO A 362 12.56 7.09 26.51
N ALA A 363 12.42 5.80 26.85
CA ALA A 363 13.33 5.13 27.76
C ALA A 363 14.78 5.28 27.27
N GLU A 364 15.74 5.25 28.20
CA GLU A 364 17.15 5.42 27.88
C GLU A 364 17.58 4.43 26.78
N TRP A 365 18.21 4.97 25.74
CA TRP A 365 18.70 4.17 24.63
C TRP A 365 20.09 3.63 24.98
N VAL A 366 20.17 2.32 25.18
CA VAL A 366 21.44 1.62 25.24
C VAL A 366 21.79 1.22 23.81
N GLU A 367 22.88 1.77 23.30
CA GLU A 367 23.36 1.43 21.96
C GLU A 367 23.64 -0.08 21.90
N PRO A 368 23.00 -0.81 20.96
CA PRO A 368 23.20 -2.25 20.85
C PRO A 368 24.64 -2.55 20.42
N ASN A 369 25.14 -3.74 20.75
CA ASN A 369 26.49 -4.11 20.35
C ASN A 369 26.55 -4.36 18.85
N THR A 370 27.22 -3.48 18.11
CA THR A 370 27.38 -3.57 16.65
C THR A 370 28.73 -4.16 16.22
N LYS A 371 29.58 -4.56 17.18
CA LYS A 371 30.89 -5.13 16.88
C LYS A 371 30.76 -6.59 16.50
N ALA A 372 31.50 -6.99 15.46
CA ALA A 372 31.76 -8.39 15.19
C ALA A 372 32.43 -9.06 16.41
N PRO A 373 32.18 -10.37 16.66
CA PRO A 373 32.91 -11.12 17.66
C PRO A 373 34.42 -11.10 17.41
N GLU A 374 35.20 -11.01 18.48
CA GLU A 374 36.66 -11.00 18.38
C GLU A 374 37.17 -12.33 17.78
N GLY A 375 38.00 -12.23 16.74
CA GLY A 375 38.55 -13.40 16.03
C GLY A 375 37.62 -14.06 15.01
N ALA A 376 36.41 -13.54 14.78
CA ALA A 376 35.50 -14.05 13.76
C ALA A 376 36.10 -13.89 12.35
N GLN A 377 35.90 -14.90 11.50
CA GLN A 377 36.23 -14.75 10.08
C GLN A 377 35.17 -13.88 9.39
N THR A 378 35.58 -12.70 8.96
CA THR A 378 34.69 -11.71 8.32
C THR A 378 34.75 -11.74 6.80
N VAL A 379 35.80 -12.35 6.23
CA VAL A 379 36.00 -12.39 4.78
C VAL A 379 36.37 -13.78 4.32
N VAL A 380 35.60 -14.31 3.37
CA VAL A 380 35.93 -15.53 2.62
C VAL A 380 36.03 -15.14 1.15
N ASN A 381 37.24 -15.23 0.59
CA ASN A 381 37.43 -15.05 -0.84
C ASN A 381 36.86 -16.27 -1.56
N GLY A 382 35.78 -16.07 -2.33
CA GLY A 382 35.21 -17.09 -3.21
C GLY A 382 34.99 -16.53 -4.61
N THR A 383 35.19 -17.37 -5.61
CA THR A 383 34.76 -17.14 -7.01
C THR A 383 33.40 -17.80 -7.24
N ALA A 384 32.75 -17.48 -8.36
CA ALA A 384 31.49 -18.13 -8.75
C ALA A 384 31.59 -19.65 -8.65
N GLY A 385 30.61 -20.25 -7.96
CA GLY A 385 30.53 -21.70 -7.78
C GLY A 385 30.14 -22.43 -9.05
N GLU A 386 30.12 -23.76 -8.97
CA GLU A 386 29.57 -24.62 -10.02
C GLU A 386 28.10 -24.25 -10.29
N LYS A 387 27.73 -24.12 -11.58
CA LYS A 387 26.35 -23.87 -11.99
C LYS A 387 25.59 -25.15 -12.27
N MET A 388 24.30 -25.17 -11.96
CA MET A 388 23.38 -26.26 -12.28
C MET A 388 22.13 -25.69 -12.95
N THR A 389 21.85 -26.16 -14.16
CA THR A 389 20.57 -25.92 -14.84
C THR A 389 19.58 -27.02 -14.48
N VAL A 390 18.35 -26.64 -14.12
CA VAL A 390 17.26 -27.59 -13.86
C VAL A 390 16.09 -27.26 -14.78
N ALA A 391 15.72 -28.20 -15.66
CA ALA A 391 14.52 -28.07 -16.47
C ALA A 391 13.27 -28.23 -15.61
N VAL A 392 12.33 -27.28 -15.71
CA VAL A 392 11.04 -27.28 -14.99
C VAL A 392 9.89 -27.63 -15.93
N SER A 393 9.95 -27.16 -17.17
CA SER A 393 9.04 -27.52 -18.28
C SER A 393 9.80 -27.61 -19.60
N ASP A 394 9.10 -27.86 -20.71
CA ASP A 394 9.69 -27.89 -22.05
C ASP A 394 10.27 -26.52 -22.47
N SER A 395 9.83 -25.43 -21.86
CA SER A 395 10.21 -24.05 -22.22
C SER A 395 10.86 -23.25 -21.09
N VAL A 396 10.86 -23.75 -19.84
CA VAL A 396 11.38 -23.04 -18.67
C VAL A 396 12.40 -23.89 -17.92
N SER A 397 13.58 -23.32 -17.70
CA SER A 397 14.65 -23.87 -16.85
C SER A 397 15.11 -22.83 -15.84
N ILE A 398 15.58 -23.30 -14.69
CA ILE A 398 16.19 -22.45 -13.67
C ILE A 398 17.70 -22.68 -13.61
N GLU A 399 18.44 -21.59 -13.39
CA GLU A 399 19.88 -21.59 -13.18
C GLU A 399 20.17 -21.46 -11.68
N LEU A 400 20.96 -22.38 -11.16
CA LEU A 400 21.41 -22.39 -9.78
C LEU A 400 22.94 -22.28 -9.75
N VAL A 401 23.48 -21.68 -8.68
CA VAL A 401 24.92 -21.65 -8.41
C VAL A 401 25.22 -22.24 -7.04
N LYS A 402 26.29 -23.03 -6.94
CA LYS A 402 26.74 -23.64 -5.68
C LYS A 402 27.30 -22.58 -4.75
N ILE A 403 26.69 -22.43 -3.59
CA ILE A 403 27.13 -21.54 -2.51
C ILE A 403 28.02 -22.35 -1.55
N PRO A 404 29.24 -21.86 -1.24
CA PRO A 404 30.19 -22.60 -0.43
C PRO A 404 29.78 -22.64 1.04
N THR A 405 30.26 -23.65 1.76
CA THR A 405 30.28 -23.65 3.22
C THR A 405 31.22 -22.57 3.74
N GLY A 406 30.96 -22.05 4.93
CA GLY A 406 31.85 -21.08 5.53
C GLY A 406 31.33 -20.59 6.87
N LYS A 407 32.08 -19.65 7.44
CA LYS A 407 31.65 -18.89 8.60
C LYS A 407 31.64 -17.42 8.26
N PHE A 408 30.67 -16.71 8.81
CA PHE A 408 30.55 -15.28 8.65
C PHE A 408 29.89 -14.65 9.86
N VAL A 409 29.97 -13.34 9.94
CA VAL A 409 29.29 -12.55 10.96
C VAL A 409 27.95 -12.12 10.40
N ILE A 410 26.87 -12.64 10.95
CA ILE A 410 25.51 -12.22 10.60
C ILE A 410 25.12 -10.99 11.42
N GLY A 411 24.25 -10.16 10.83
CA GLY A 411 23.82 -8.90 11.38
C GLY A 411 24.65 -7.74 10.85
N ASP A 412 24.28 -6.55 11.27
CA ASP A 412 24.79 -5.32 10.71
C ASP A 412 25.44 -4.44 11.78
N ASP A 413 26.35 -3.56 11.36
CA ASP A 413 26.97 -2.58 12.23
C ASP A 413 26.05 -1.37 12.52
N CYS A 414 24.86 -1.39 11.91
CA CYS A 414 23.82 -0.43 12.17
C CYS A 414 23.34 -0.52 13.64
N LYS A 415 22.99 0.63 14.21
CA LYS A 415 22.48 0.72 15.59
C LYS A 415 21.02 0.25 15.73
N HIS A 416 20.56 -0.67 14.88
CA HIS A 416 19.18 -1.17 14.91
C HIS A 416 19.11 -2.48 15.71
N PRO A 417 18.31 -2.59 16.79
CA PRO A 417 18.32 -3.75 17.68
C PRO A 417 17.99 -5.08 17.01
N ALA A 418 17.16 -5.06 15.97
CA ALA A 418 16.77 -6.26 15.24
C ALA A 418 17.88 -6.80 14.31
N GLU A 419 18.94 -6.02 14.09
CA GLU A 419 20.03 -6.30 13.14
C GLU A 419 21.41 -6.30 13.84
N ALA A 420 21.52 -5.64 14.99
CA ALA A 420 22.71 -5.58 15.82
C ALA A 420 22.92 -6.88 16.62
N ASN A 421 23.83 -6.86 17.60
CA ASN A 421 24.29 -8.04 18.34
C ASN A 421 24.83 -9.11 17.39
N ARG A 422 25.70 -8.66 16.48
CA ARG A 422 26.34 -9.47 15.45
C ARG A 422 27.05 -10.67 16.05
N ASN A 423 26.89 -11.84 15.43
CA ASN A 423 27.52 -13.07 15.89
C ASN A 423 27.97 -13.96 14.74
N GLU A 424 28.97 -14.81 15.00
CA GLU A 424 29.47 -15.76 14.02
C GLU A 424 28.44 -16.88 13.81
N VAL A 425 28.14 -17.18 12.55
CA VAL A 425 27.27 -18.28 12.11
C VAL A 425 28.03 -19.12 11.09
N ALA A 426 27.82 -20.43 11.15
CA ALA A 426 28.40 -21.38 10.21
C ALA A 426 27.34 -21.87 9.21
N ILE A 427 27.68 -21.84 7.93
CA ILE A 427 26.99 -22.57 6.87
C ILE A 427 27.71 -23.91 6.71
N GLU A 428 27.13 -24.95 7.31
CA GLU A 428 27.79 -26.26 7.48
C GLU A 428 27.77 -27.13 6.22
N LYS A 429 26.78 -26.92 5.34
CA LYS A 429 26.62 -27.68 4.10
C LYS A 429 26.54 -26.71 2.93
N PRO A 430 27.20 -27.02 1.79
CA PRO A 430 26.98 -26.25 0.59
C PRO A 430 25.55 -26.49 0.12
N PHE A 431 25.01 -25.54 -0.63
CA PHE A 431 23.70 -25.64 -1.25
C PHE A 431 23.73 -24.92 -2.59
N TYR A 432 22.79 -25.24 -3.46
CA TYR A 432 22.62 -24.50 -4.71
C TYR A 432 21.56 -23.41 -4.49
N MET A 433 21.81 -22.19 -4.95
CA MET A 433 20.84 -21.09 -4.88
C MET A 433 20.51 -20.60 -6.28
N MET A 434 19.24 -20.28 -6.54
CA MET A 434 18.83 -19.72 -7.81
C MET A 434 19.50 -18.37 -8.06
N THR A 435 20.02 -18.18 -9.27
CA THR A 435 20.86 -17.01 -9.58
C THR A 435 20.10 -15.69 -9.59
N THR A 436 18.78 -15.75 -9.79
CA THR A 436 17.83 -14.62 -9.77
C THR A 436 16.65 -14.96 -8.85
N GLU A 437 15.75 -14.01 -8.68
CA GLU A 437 14.43 -14.23 -8.11
C GLU A 437 13.55 -15.12 -9.01
N VAL A 438 12.53 -15.75 -8.43
CA VAL A 438 11.47 -16.46 -9.16
C VAL A 438 10.71 -15.45 -10.00
N THR A 439 10.58 -15.72 -11.30
CA THR A 439 9.85 -14.86 -12.23
C THR A 439 8.36 -15.19 -12.28
N ASN A 440 7.55 -14.28 -12.81
CA ASN A 440 6.13 -14.53 -13.07
C ASN A 440 5.92 -15.74 -14.00
N GLU A 441 6.76 -15.92 -15.03
CA GLU A 441 6.68 -17.09 -15.94
C GLU A 441 6.84 -18.40 -15.20
N LEU A 442 7.86 -18.50 -14.34
CA LEU A 442 8.13 -19.69 -13.56
C LEU A 442 7.03 -19.93 -12.52
N TYR A 443 6.60 -18.89 -11.81
CA TYR A 443 5.54 -19.01 -10.80
C TYR A 443 4.20 -19.41 -11.41
N ASN A 444 3.86 -18.91 -12.60
CA ASN A 444 2.60 -19.22 -13.27
C ASN A 444 2.52 -20.67 -13.79
N LEU A 445 3.65 -21.42 -13.81
CA LEU A 445 3.61 -22.87 -13.99
C LEU A 445 3.04 -23.61 -12.76
N PHE A 446 3.16 -23.01 -11.59
CA PHE A 446 2.60 -23.50 -10.32
C PHE A 446 1.17 -22.99 -10.12
N ASP A 447 0.94 -21.67 -10.24
CA ASP A 447 -0.37 -21.05 -10.13
C ASP A 447 -0.67 -20.17 -11.36
N PRO A 448 -1.39 -20.71 -12.37
CA PRO A 448 -1.74 -19.96 -13.59
C PRO A 448 -2.69 -18.77 -13.35
N HIS A 449 -3.26 -18.64 -12.16
CA HIS A 449 -4.18 -17.55 -11.81
C HIS A 449 -3.51 -16.42 -11.04
N HIS A 450 -2.23 -16.57 -10.69
CA HIS A 450 -1.48 -15.52 -10.01
C HIS A 450 -1.32 -14.29 -10.91
N ASP A 451 -1.50 -13.12 -10.29
CA ASP A 451 -1.26 -11.84 -10.92
C ASP A 451 -0.49 -10.96 -9.95
N SER A 452 0.74 -10.59 -10.34
CA SER A 452 1.58 -9.63 -9.64
C SER A 452 1.10 -8.19 -9.80
N ARG A 453 0.09 -7.94 -10.65
CA ARG A 453 -0.65 -6.67 -10.82
C ARG A 453 0.23 -5.47 -11.17
N TYR A 454 -0.27 -4.27 -10.87
CA TYR A 454 0.34 -2.98 -11.18
C TYR A 454 1.03 -2.39 -9.93
N ILE A 455 2.07 -1.60 -10.15
CA ILE A 455 2.60 -0.62 -9.19
C ILE A 455 2.01 0.74 -9.54
N ASP A 456 1.60 1.51 -8.54
CA ASP A 456 0.87 2.77 -8.76
C ASP A 456 1.63 3.80 -9.59
N GLN A 457 0.91 4.49 -10.46
CA GLN A 457 1.30 5.81 -10.97
C GLN A 457 0.80 6.89 -10.02
N GLN A 458 1.53 8.00 -9.98
CA GLN A 458 1.36 9.02 -8.96
C GLN A 458 1.05 10.33 -9.65
N TRP A 459 0.26 11.18 -8.99
CA TRP A 459 -0.48 12.30 -9.55
C TRP A 459 -1.79 11.87 -10.24
N LYS A 460 -2.22 12.60 -11.27
CA LYS A 460 -3.54 12.46 -11.89
C LYS A 460 -3.52 12.55 -13.42
N ASP A 461 -4.68 12.32 -14.00
CA ASP A 461 -4.97 12.20 -15.43
C ASP A 461 -4.25 11.00 -16.08
N HIS A 462 -4.05 9.91 -15.34
CA HIS A 462 -3.45 8.68 -15.86
C HIS A 462 -4.49 7.88 -16.67
N THR A 463 -4.05 7.21 -17.73
CA THR A 463 -4.91 6.39 -18.59
C THR A 463 -4.72 4.88 -18.42
N TRP A 464 -3.88 4.48 -17.46
CA TRP A 464 -3.57 3.09 -17.15
C TRP A 464 -3.67 2.83 -15.64
N PRO A 465 -3.93 1.60 -15.19
CA PRO A 465 -4.02 1.27 -13.76
C PRO A 465 -2.72 1.50 -12.96
N GLY A 466 -1.59 1.59 -13.65
CA GLY A 466 -0.25 1.74 -13.09
C GLY A 466 0.82 1.12 -13.99
N TYR A 467 2.02 0.91 -13.47
CA TYR A 467 3.09 0.17 -14.14
C TYR A 467 2.94 -1.33 -13.91
N ALA A 468 2.77 -2.10 -14.98
CA ALA A 468 2.57 -3.54 -14.86
C ALA A 468 3.81 -4.25 -14.29
N HIS A 469 3.61 -5.08 -13.27
CA HIS A 469 4.63 -5.94 -12.66
C HIS A 469 4.33 -7.43 -12.88
N ASN A 470 3.53 -7.75 -13.91
CA ASN A 470 3.06 -9.10 -14.21
C ASN A 470 3.57 -9.63 -15.56
N PHE A 471 4.60 -9.01 -16.15
CA PHE A 471 5.27 -9.57 -17.32
C PHE A 471 6.06 -10.84 -16.96
N PRO A 472 6.16 -11.82 -17.88
CA PRO A 472 6.75 -13.14 -17.60
C PRO A 472 8.15 -13.11 -16.97
N PHE A 473 8.99 -12.16 -17.38
CA PHE A 473 10.40 -12.04 -16.97
C PHE A 473 10.63 -11.25 -15.67
N GLN A 474 9.60 -10.56 -15.16
CA GLN A 474 9.70 -9.81 -13.91
C GLN A 474 9.68 -10.76 -12.70
N PRO A 475 10.34 -10.39 -11.59
CA PRO A 475 10.21 -11.14 -10.35
C PRO A 475 8.75 -11.19 -9.91
N VAL A 476 8.31 -12.34 -9.42
CA VAL A 476 6.97 -12.50 -8.88
C VAL A 476 6.85 -11.76 -7.54
N ILE A 477 5.76 -11.02 -7.34
CA ILE A 477 5.46 -10.28 -6.11
C ILE A 477 4.01 -10.55 -5.68
N ARG A 478 3.59 -10.00 -4.53
CA ARG A 478 2.24 -10.19 -3.98
C ARG A 478 1.89 -11.66 -3.78
N ILE A 479 2.90 -12.41 -3.37
CA ILE A 479 2.77 -13.75 -2.84
C ILE A 479 2.98 -13.70 -1.34
N SER A 480 2.29 -14.57 -0.63
CA SER A 480 2.54 -14.82 0.78
C SER A 480 3.70 -15.78 0.96
N TRP A 481 4.30 -15.78 2.14
CA TRP A 481 5.31 -16.76 2.50
C TRP A 481 4.79 -18.20 2.39
N ASN A 482 3.54 -18.44 2.78
CA ASN A 482 2.89 -19.75 2.65
C ASN A 482 2.84 -20.22 1.19
N GLU A 483 2.49 -19.33 0.26
CA GLU A 483 2.48 -19.61 -1.18
C GLU A 483 3.90 -19.89 -1.71
N ALA A 484 4.91 -19.15 -1.25
CA ALA A 484 6.30 -19.38 -1.62
C ALA A 484 6.82 -20.76 -1.15
N VAL A 485 6.43 -21.20 0.04
CA VAL A 485 6.75 -22.55 0.56
C VAL A 485 6.06 -23.65 -0.24
N GLU A 486 4.77 -23.48 -0.57
CA GLU A 486 4.06 -24.45 -1.42
C GLU A 486 4.65 -24.50 -2.83
N PHE A 487 5.10 -23.36 -3.39
CA PHE A 487 5.85 -23.35 -4.64
C PHE A 487 7.14 -24.17 -4.53
N CYS A 488 7.94 -24.02 -3.47
CA CYS A 488 9.15 -24.81 -3.28
C CYS A 488 8.87 -26.32 -3.22
N LYS A 489 7.78 -26.71 -2.56
CA LYS A 489 7.32 -28.10 -2.51
C LYS A 489 6.92 -28.60 -3.89
N TRP A 490 6.12 -27.84 -4.63
CA TRP A 490 5.75 -28.15 -6.01
C TRP A 490 6.98 -28.30 -6.91
N LEU A 491 7.94 -27.37 -6.82
CA LEU A 491 9.17 -27.41 -7.62
C LEU A 491 10.01 -28.66 -7.30
N SER A 492 10.03 -29.06 -6.02
CA SER A 492 10.68 -30.30 -5.58
C SER A 492 10.05 -31.53 -6.23
N GLU A 493 8.73 -31.63 -6.16
CA GLU A 493 7.96 -32.73 -6.76
C GLU A 493 8.13 -32.75 -8.28
N LYS A 494 8.14 -31.58 -8.93
CA LYS A 494 8.26 -31.43 -10.38
C LYS A 494 9.61 -31.87 -10.92
N THR A 495 10.69 -31.65 -10.17
CA THR A 495 12.07 -31.83 -10.64
C THR A 495 12.77 -33.05 -10.01
N GLY A 496 12.19 -33.64 -8.96
CA GLY A 496 12.83 -34.70 -8.17
C GLY A 496 13.99 -34.22 -7.29
N LYS A 497 14.22 -32.90 -7.21
CA LYS A 497 15.20 -32.27 -6.32
C LYS A 497 14.53 -31.74 -5.05
N LYS A 498 15.32 -31.30 -4.06
CA LYS A 498 14.79 -30.76 -2.80
C LYS A 498 14.96 -29.26 -2.75
N PHE A 499 13.88 -28.54 -3.02
CA PHE A 499 13.81 -27.09 -2.99
C PHE A 499 13.14 -26.57 -1.72
N ARG A 500 13.63 -25.43 -1.22
CA ARG A 500 13.04 -24.65 -0.12
C ARG A 500 13.42 -23.18 -0.24
N LEU A 501 12.81 -22.34 0.58
CA LEU A 501 13.31 -20.99 0.81
C LEU A 501 14.70 -21.04 1.49
N PRO A 502 15.60 -20.08 1.19
CA PRO A 502 16.82 -19.92 1.97
C PRO A 502 16.47 -19.52 3.40
N THR A 503 17.21 -20.02 4.40
CA THR A 503 17.17 -19.42 5.74
C THR A 503 17.71 -18.00 5.70
N GLU A 504 17.37 -17.18 6.70
CA GLU A 504 17.91 -15.83 6.85
C GLU A 504 19.46 -15.81 6.82
N ALA A 505 20.11 -16.79 7.45
CA ALA A 505 21.56 -16.90 7.44
C ALA A 505 22.13 -17.30 6.08
N GLU A 506 21.50 -18.24 5.37
CA GLU A 506 21.92 -18.63 4.03
C GLU A 506 21.76 -17.48 3.03
N TRP A 507 20.67 -16.72 3.16
CA TRP A 507 20.42 -15.55 2.32
C TRP A 507 21.49 -14.48 2.55
N GLU A 508 21.79 -14.13 3.81
CA GLU A 508 22.75 -13.08 4.12
C GLU A 508 24.20 -13.50 3.79
N TRP A 509 24.52 -14.77 3.98
CA TRP A 509 25.78 -15.35 3.52
C TRP A 509 25.93 -15.21 2.00
N ALA A 510 24.89 -15.59 1.26
CA ALA A 510 24.86 -15.52 -0.19
C ALA A 510 24.92 -14.07 -0.70
N ALA A 511 24.20 -13.14 -0.09
CA ALA A 511 24.16 -11.73 -0.47
C ALA A 511 25.51 -11.03 -0.23
N SER A 512 26.12 -11.30 0.93
CA SER A 512 27.41 -10.72 1.30
C SER A 512 28.58 -11.24 0.47
N ALA A 513 28.47 -12.45 -0.10
CA ALA A 513 29.53 -13.10 -0.87
C ALA A 513 30.90 -13.07 -0.17
N GLY A 514 30.88 -13.27 1.16
CA GLY A 514 32.08 -13.23 2.00
C GLY A 514 32.64 -11.84 2.26
N LYS A 515 31.82 -10.78 2.18
CA LYS A 515 32.18 -9.41 2.60
C LYS A 515 31.52 -9.04 3.92
N ASP A 516 32.25 -8.34 4.77
CA ASP A 516 31.72 -7.75 6.01
C ASP A 516 31.45 -6.26 5.84
N THR A 517 30.68 -5.94 4.80
CA THR A 517 30.23 -4.58 4.46
C THR A 517 28.72 -4.59 4.24
N PRO A 518 28.03 -3.43 4.31
CA PRO A 518 26.58 -3.36 4.13
C PRO A 518 26.09 -4.01 2.82
N PHE A 519 26.92 -3.98 1.78
CA PHE A 519 26.71 -4.66 0.50
C PHE A 519 27.98 -5.38 0.06
N TRP A 520 27.88 -6.33 -0.86
CA TRP A 520 29.06 -7.00 -1.44
C TRP A 520 29.95 -6.04 -2.26
N TRP A 521 29.37 -4.96 -2.79
CA TRP A 521 30.07 -3.93 -3.57
C TRP A 521 30.64 -2.79 -2.73
N GLY A 522 30.31 -2.70 -1.44
CA GLY A 522 30.86 -1.66 -0.55
C GLY A 522 29.88 -1.12 0.49
N GLY A 523 30.06 0.17 0.83
CA GLY A 523 29.27 0.88 1.84
C GLY A 523 28.06 1.64 1.29
N LEU A 524 27.35 2.33 2.18
CA LEU A 524 26.10 3.06 1.88
C LEU A 524 26.25 4.21 0.87
N ASP A 525 27.44 4.80 0.77
CA ASP A 525 27.72 5.94 -0.12
C ASP A 525 28.23 5.50 -1.50
N ALA A 526 28.32 4.18 -1.76
CA ALA A 526 28.73 3.66 -3.05
C ALA A 526 27.66 3.93 -4.12
N ASP A 527 28.09 4.20 -5.35
CA ASP A 527 27.21 4.20 -6.51
C ASP A 527 26.70 2.78 -6.76
N PHE A 528 25.43 2.54 -6.42
CA PHE A 528 24.78 1.24 -6.54
C PHE A 528 24.24 0.97 -7.94
N GLY A 529 24.21 1.96 -8.84
CA GLY A 529 23.57 1.84 -10.16
C GLY A 529 24.06 0.64 -11.00
N PRO A 530 25.34 0.23 -10.94
CA PRO A 530 25.81 -0.99 -11.61
C PRO A 530 25.39 -2.32 -10.96
N TYR A 531 24.85 -2.30 -9.74
CA TYR A 531 24.73 -3.47 -8.86
C TYR A 531 23.30 -3.80 -8.40
N ALA A 532 22.39 -2.81 -8.34
CA ALA A 532 21.05 -3.03 -7.82
C ALA A 532 20.03 -1.98 -8.32
N ASN A 533 18.78 -2.42 -8.48
CA ASN A 533 17.62 -1.55 -8.63
C ASN A 533 17.11 -1.12 -7.24
N LEU A 534 17.41 0.12 -6.85
CA LEU A 534 16.99 0.74 -5.59
C LEU A 534 16.42 2.14 -5.86
N ALA A 535 15.81 2.77 -4.84
CA ALA A 535 15.23 4.09 -4.98
C ALA A 535 16.28 5.16 -5.37
N ASP A 536 16.33 5.47 -6.65
CA ASP A 536 17.27 6.39 -7.28
C ASP A 536 16.53 7.53 -8.01
N LYS A 537 17.22 8.28 -8.87
CA LYS A 537 16.59 9.36 -9.65
C LYS A 537 15.41 8.90 -10.51
N ASN A 538 15.33 7.65 -10.95
CA ASN A 538 14.22 7.11 -11.75
C ASN A 538 12.91 7.03 -10.97
N MET A 539 12.94 7.13 -9.63
CA MET A 539 11.72 7.35 -8.83
C MET A 539 10.95 8.61 -9.24
N ASP A 540 11.60 9.57 -9.91
CA ASP A 540 10.94 10.75 -10.47
C ASP A 540 9.90 10.41 -11.54
N LEU A 541 10.07 9.25 -12.19
CA LEU A 541 9.28 8.83 -13.33
C LEU A 541 7.93 8.26 -12.92
N PHE A 542 7.73 7.92 -11.62
CA PHE A 542 6.43 7.51 -11.07
C PHE A 542 5.40 8.63 -11.10
N VAL A 543 5.84 9.90 -11.13
CA VAL A 543 4.94 11.06 -11.16
C VAL A 543 4.63 11.43 -12.60
N CYS A 544 3.38 11.25 -13.00
CA CYS A 544 2.95 11.43 -14.37
C CYS A 544 1.82 12.46 -14.52
N LYS A 545 1.73 13.15 -15.66
CA LYS A 545 0.61 14.06 -15.96
C LYS A 545 0.12 13.95 -17.40
N GLY A 546 -1.19 14.11 -17.57
CA GLY A 546 -1.88 14.24 -18.85
C GLY A 546 -2.33 12.92 -19.47
N VAL A 547 -3.24 13.01 -20.45
CA VAL A 547 -3.96 11.88 -21.06
C VAL A 547 -3.04 10.77 -21.61
N ASN A 548 -1.81 11.11 -22.02
CA ASN A 548 -0.74 10.14 -22.26
C ASN A 548 0.34 10.38 -21.20
N PRO A 549 0.22 9.78 -20.00
CA PRO A 549 0.98 10.19 -18.82
C PRO A 549 2.47 10.27 -19.14
N GLN A 550 3.03 11.49 -19.02
CA GLN A 550 4.47 11.74 -19.15
C GLN A 550 5.04 12.09 -17.78
N PRO A 551 6.28 11.67 -17.48
CA PRO A 551 7.00 12.14 -16.30
C PRO A 551 7.01 13.67 -16.23
N VAL A 552 6.80 14.22 -15.03
CA VAL A 552 6.83 15.66 -14.78
C VAL A 552 8.14 16.13 -14.16
N ASN A 553 8.36 17.45 -14.14
CA ASN A 553 9.51 18.04 -13.45
C ASN A 553 9.40 17.81 -11.93
N HIS A 554 10.32 17.01 -11.38
CA HIS A 554 10.22 16.51 -10.01
C HIS A 554 10.61 17.49 -8.90
N ALA A 555 11.22 18.65 -9.22
CA ALA A 555 11.53 19.66 -8.20
C ALA A 555 10.28 20.10 -7.40
N GLU A 556 9.10 19.96 -8.01
CA GLU A 556 7.79 20.29 -7.47
C GLU A 556 7.18 19.15 -6.61
N PHE A 557 7.72 17.91 -6.68
CA PHE A 557 7.11 16.67 -6.16
C PHE A 557 8.01 15.88 -5.19
N GLU A 558 9.07 16.50 -4.66
CA GLU A 558 10.05 15.92 -3.73
C GLU A 558 9.48 15.27 -2.45
N ALA A 559 8.23 15.57 -2.11
CA ALA A 559 7.57 15.10 -0.91
C ALA A 559 7.06 13.66 -0.98
N PHE A 560 7.07 13.00 -2.16
CA PHE A 560 6.45 11.67 -2.30
C PHE A 560 7.33 10.52 -1.79
N TRP A 561 8.61 10.52 -2.15
CA TRP A 561 9.54 9.43 -1.83
C TRP A 561 10.92 9.96 -1.53
N LYS A 562 11.65 9.16 -0.76
CA LYS A 562 13.09 9.26 -0.67
C LYS A 562 13.73 8.53 -1.83
N ARG A 563 14.84 9.09 -2.32
CA ARG A 563 15.68 8.49 -3.34
C ARG A 563 17.09 9.06 -3.32
N VAL A 564 18.04 8.35 -3.91
CA VAL A 564 19.41 8.83 -4.12
C VAL A 564 19.50 9.56 -5.45
N LYS A 565 19.47 10.90 -5.42
CA LYS A 565 19.42 11.75 -6.63
C LYS A 565 20.69 11.70 -7.50
N SER A 566 21.81 11.29 -6.92
CA SER A 566 23.09 11.20 -7.61
C SER A 566 23.28 9.90 -8.40
N VAL A 567 22.38 8.93 -8.22
CA VAL A 567 22.41 7.63 -8.91
C VAL A 567 21.25 7.60 -9.91
N ASP A 568 21.53 7.06 -11.08
CA ASP A 568 20.58 6.84 -12.18
C ASP A 568 20.96 5.53 -12.86
N ASP A 569 20.27 4.46 -12.51
CA ASP A 569 20.46 3.11 -13.05
C ASP A 569 19.69 2.88 -14.37
N GLY A 570 18.88 3.86 -14.77
CA GLY A 570 18.03 3.84 -15.95
C GLY A 570 16.78 2.96 -15.82
N GLN A 571 16.44 2.52 -14.61
CA GLN A 571 15.37 1.57 -14.35
C GLN A 571 14.49 2.01 -13.17
N MET A 572 13.18 1.91 -13.34
CA MET A 572 12.22 2.39 -12.33
C MET A 572 11.61 1.24 -11.52
N ILE A 573 11.13 0.20 -12.21
CA ILE A 573 10.77 -1.10 -11.65
C ILE A 573 11.38 -2.17 -12.57
N PRO A 574 11.55 -3.43 -12.12
CA PRO A 574 11.93 -4.56 -12.97
C PRO A 574 11.31 -4.49 -14.37
N GLY A 575 12.11 -4.45 -15.43
CA GLY A 575 11.68 -4.39 -16.84
C GLY A 575 11.35 -2.99 -17.38
N TRP A 576 10.99 -2.03 -16.55
CA TRP A 576 10.56 -0.70 -17.00
C TRP A 576 11.70 0.31 -17.04
N HIS A 577 11.84 0.95 -18.20
CA HIS A 577 12.84 2.00 -18.42
C HIS A 577 12.24 3.15 -19.24
N PHE A 578 12.87 4.31 -19.15
CA PHE A 578 12.55 5.47 -19.98
C PHE A 578 13.76 5.82 -20.85
N GLU A 579 13.55 6.01 -22.15
CA GLU A 579 14.57 6.67 -22.97
C GLU A 579 14.66 8.14 -22.53
N THR A 580 15.76 8.52 -21.89
CA THR A 580 16.04 9.85 -21.34
C THR A 580 16.11 10.97 -22.39
N HIS A 581 15.77 10.67 -23.65
CA HIS A 581 15.76 11.59 -24.76
C HIS A 581 14.39 11.56 -25.46
N LYS A 582 13.55 12.58 -25.18
CA LYS A 582 12.39 13.06 -25.99
C LYS A 582 10.95 12.74 -25.52
N ASN A 583 10.61 12.81 -24.22
CA ASN A 583 9.21 12.60 -23.79
C ASN A 583 8.62 11.29 -24.37
N ALA A 584 9.46 10.26 -24.45
CA ALA A 584 9.07 8.97 -24.98
C ALA A 584 8.30 8.21 -23.88
N PRO A 585 7.24 7.46 -24.25
CA PRO A 585 6.53 6.64 -23.28
C PRO A 585 7.47 5.62 -22.63
N ALA A 586 7.22 5.29 -21.37
CA ALA A 586 7.88 4.21 -20.67
C ALA A 586 7.80 2.92 -21.50
N THR A 587 8.91 2.20 -21.67
CA THR A 587 8.95 0.92 -22.39
C THR A 587 9.37 -0.20 -21.45
N VAL A 588 8.97 -1.42 -21.82
CA VAL A 588 9.29 -2.62 -21.06
C VAL A 588 10.27 -3.46 -21.86
N ASP A 589 11.44 -3.73 -21.29
CA ASP A 589 12.49 -4.55 -21.88
C ASP A 589 12.63 -5.86 -21.08
N PRO A 590 12.32 -7.02 -21.69
CA PRO A 590 12.52 -8.33 -21.07
C PRO A 590 13.95 -8.58 -20.59
N GLY A 591 14.96 -8.01 -21.26
CA GLY A 591 16.37 -8.15 -20.87
C GLY A 591 16.76 -7.30 -19.67
N LYS A 592 15.83 -6.48 -19.16
CA LYS A 592 16.05 -5.55 -18.05
C LYS A 592 15.14 -5.80 -16.85
N ALA A 593 14.77 -7.04 -16.52
CA ALA A 593 13.97 -7.32 -15.34
C ALA A 593 14.61 -8.16 -14.24
N THR A 594 15.40 -9.17 -14.60
CA THR A 594 16.21 -9.97 -13.68
C THR A 594 17.60 -10.15 -14.31
N ALA A 595 18.63 -10.33 -13.48
CA ALA A 595 20.03 -10.44 -13.90
C ALA A 595 20.54 -9.27 -14.76
N CYS A 596 20.07 -8.05 -14.47
CA CYS A 596 20.40 -6.84 -15.25
C CYS A 596 21.65 -6.13 -14.75
N TYR A 597 21.94 -6.32 -13.47
CA TYR A 597 23.05 -5.71 -12.77
C TYR A 597 24.23 -6.67 -12.69
N GLN A 598 25.40 -6.19 -12.23
CA GLN A 598 26.54 -7.07 -12.02
C GLN A 598 26.23 -8.10 -10.93
N PRO A 599 26.53 -9.39 -11.17
CA PRO A 599 26.38 -10.38 -10.11
C PRO A 599 27.42 -10.16 -9.03
N ASN A 600 27.11 -10.61 -7.82
CA ASN A 600 28.09 -10.68 -6.76
C ASN A 600 29.20 -11.70 -7.10
N PRO A 601 30.32 -11.73 -6.33
CA PRO A 601 31.44 -12.64 -6.59
C PRO A 601 31.09 -14.13 -6.68
N TRP A 602 29.92 -14.55 -6.18
CA TRP A 602 29.45 -15.93 -6.24
C TRP A 602 28.48 -16.20 -7.40
N GLY A 603 28.18 -15.20 -8.23
CA GLY A 603 27.34 -15.36 -9.42
C GLY A 603 25.84 -15.19 -9.16
N LEU A 604 25.46 -14.58 -8.05
CA LEU A 604 24.07 -14.24 -7.73
C LEU A 604 23.76 -12.81 -8.15
N TYR A 605 22.59 -12.60 -8.72
CA TYR A 605 22.08 -11.31 -9.16
C TYR A 605 21.01 -10.80 -8.20
N ASP A 606 20.84 -9.48 -8.18
CA ASP A 606 19.69 -8.77 -7.60
C ASP A 606 19.49 -8.99 -6.08
N MET A 607 20.48 -9.53 -5.37
CA MET A 607 20.39 -9.84 -3.92
C MET A 607 20.04 -8.62 -3.04
N ASN A 608 20.27 -7.40 -3.51
CA ASN A 608 20.08 -6.18 -2.72
C ASN A 608 19.30 -5.12 -3.52
N GLY A 609 18.43 -5.53 -4.45
CA GLY A 609 17.62 -4.65 -5.29
C GLY A 609 16.46 -5.42 -5.95
N ASN A 610 15.73 -4.76 -6.84
CA ASN A 610 14.51 -5.26 -7.47
C ASN A 610 13.38 -5.51 -6.45
N VAL A 611 13.38 -6.63 -5.75
CA VAL A 611 12.36 -6.99 -4.75
C VAL A 611 13.02 -7.47 -3.46
N ASN A 612 12.34 -7.25 -2.34
CA ASN A 612 12.65 -8.00 -1.13
C ASN A 612 12.27 -9.47 -1.33
N GLU A 613 12.83 -10.37 -0.53
CA GLU A 613 12.67 -11.80 -0.70
C GLU A 613 12.29 -12.50 0.60
N TRP A 614 11.27 -13.36 0.53
CA TRP A 614 10.94 -14.25 1.62
C TRP A 614 12.11 -15.20 1.94
N THR A 615 12.42 -15.33 3.23
CA THR A 615 13.29 -16.38 3.76
C THR A 615 12.47 -17.40 4.54
N LEU A 616 13.05 -18.57 4.80
CA LEU A 616 12.45 -19.63 5.62
C LEU A 616 12.24 -19.21 7.09
N SER A 617 12.97 -18.20 7.55
CA SER A 617 13.13 -17.90 8.97
C SER A 617 11.99 -17.06 9.56
N ASP A 618 11.58 -17.41 10.76
CA ASP A 618 10.73 -16.63 11.65
C ASP A 618 11.48 -15.36 12.12
N TYR A 619 10.76 -14.26 12.24
CA TYR A 619 11.29 -13.01 12.76
C TYR A 619 11.49 -13.09 14.27
N LYS A 620 12.70 -13.50 14.67
CA LYS A 620 13.15 -13.55 16.07
C LYS A 620 14.26 -12.54 16.35
N ALA A 621 14.41 -12.19 17.62
CA ALA A 621 15.44 -11.27 18.10
C ALA A 621 16.86 -11.81 17.84
N TYR A 622 17.81 -10.88 17.72
CA TYR A 622 19.24 -11.18 17.67
C TYR A 622 19.84 -11.21 19.09
N PRO A 623 20.99 -11.90 19.32
CA PRO A 623 21.85 -12.54 18.33
C PRO A 623 21.19 -13.72 17.61
N TYR A 624 21.57 -13.94 16.36
CA TYR A 624 21.03 -15.02 15.53
C TYR A 624 21.40 -16.38 16.12
N ASN A 625 20.42 -17.28 16.22
CA ASN A 625 20.63 -18.65 16.64
C ASN A 625 19.85 -19.61 15.72
N ALA A 626 20.55 -20.40 14.90
CA ALA A 626 19.93 -21.39 14.01
C ALA A 626 19.11 -22.45 14.76
N ASN A 627 19.41 -22.69 16.04
CA ASN A 627 18.81 -23.74 16.87
C ASN A 627 17.64 -23.26 17.74
N ASP A 628 17.21 -22.00 17.62
CA ASP A 628 16.07 -21.47 18.38
C ASP A 628 14.70 -21.78 17.74
N GLY A 629 14.69 -22.68 16.77
CA GLY A 629 13.50 -23.06 16.01
C GLY A 629 13.01 -22.02 15.01
N ARG A 630 13.75 -20.93 14.72
CA ARG A 630 13.33 -19.94 13.72
C ARG A 630 13.14 -20.51 12.32
N ASN A 631 13.75 -21.65 12.00
CA ASN A 631 13.59 -22.31 10.70
C ASN A 631 12.54 -23.44 10.75
N ALA A 632 11.74 -23.53 11.82
CA ALA A 632 10.75 -24.58 12.03
C ALA A 632 9.38 -24.27 11.39
N MET A 633 9.26 -23.16 10.64
CA MET A 633 8.04 -22.78 9.93
C MET A 633 6.84 -22.51 10.85
N ASP A 634 7.03 -21.94 12.04
CA ASP A 634 5.94 -21.74 13.00
C ASP A 634 4.95 -20.68 12.51
N PRO A 635 3.68 -21.02 12.22
CA PRO A 635 2.71 -20.08 11.67
C PRO A 635 2.32 -18.95 12.63
N ALA A 636 2.67 -19.05 13.93
CA ALA A 636 2.42 -18.00 14.91
C ALA A 636 3.39 -16.81 14.78
N PHE A 637 4.52 -17.00 14.11
CA PHE A 637 5.52 -15.94 13.93
C PHE A 637 5.39 -15.28 12.55
N GLU A 638 5.64 -13.97 12.54
CA GLU A 638 5.97 -13.25 11.31
C GLU A 638 7.24 -13.83 10.68
N LYS A 639 7.36 -13.68 9.36
CA LYS A 639 8.44 -14.23 8.56
C LYS A 639 9.38 -13.12 8.11
N VAL A 640 10.67 -13.45 8.04
CA VAL A 640 11.71 -12.51 7.63
C VAL A 640 11.71 -12.37 6.11
N ALA A 641 11.62 -11.13 5.63
CA ALA A 641 11.98 -10.75 4.26
C ALA A 641 13.29 -9.95 4.26
N LYS A 642 14.16 -10.21 3.29
CA LYS A 642 15.52 -9.64 3.15
C LYS A 642 15.71 -9.02 1.77
N GLY A 643 16.79 -8.27 1.58
CA GLY A 643 17.12 -7.63 0.31
C GLY A 643 16.76 -6.16 0.30
N GLY A 644 16.33 -5.69 -0.86
CA GLY A 644 15.81 -4.35 -1.06
C GLY A 644 15.02 -4.30 -2.36
N SER A 645 14.09 -3.36 -2.48
CA SER A 645 13.31 -3.18 -3.71
C SER A 645 13.61 -1.86 -4.41
N TRP A 646 13.04 -1.69 -5.61
CA TRP A 646 13.05 -0.42 -6.35
C TRP A 646 12.54 0.79 -5.53
N PHE A 647 11.85 0.55 -4.42
CA PHE A 647 11.28 1.56 -3.53
C PHE A 647 12.16 1.83 -2.29
N ASP A 648 13.15 0.97 -2.03
CA ASP A 648 13.97 1.02 -0.83
C ASP A 648 15.22 1.88 -1.03
N MET A 649 15.59 2.63 0.00
CA MET A 649 16.85 3.36 0.05
C MET A 649 18.01 2.40 0.36
N PRO A 650 19.27 2.73 0.03
CA PRO A 650 20.41 1.89 0.40
C PRO A 650 20.45 1.52 1.89
N LYS A 651 20.05 2.45 2.77
CA LYS A 651 19.98 2.20 4.22
C LYS A 651 19.02 1.05 4.61
N THR A 652 17.98 0.81 3.82
CA THR A 652 16.96 -0.23 4.01
C THR A 652 17.08 -1.37 3.01
N ALA A 653 18.25 -1.51 2.34
CA ALA A 653 18.54 -2.58 1.39
C ALA A 653 19.80 -3.39 1.75
N ARG A 654 20.42 -3.08 2.90
CA ARG A 654 21.66 -3.72 3.38
C ARG A 654 21.48 -5.21 3.59
N ASN A 655 22.56 -5.98 3.50
CA ASN A 655 22.58 -7.41 3.77
C ASN A 655 21.89 -7.80 5.09
N GLY A 656 22.15 -7.04 6.15
CA GLY A 656 21.60 -7.28 7.48
C GLY A 656 20.20 -6.70 7.71
N TYR A 657 19.62 -5.93 6.78
CA TYR A 657 18.30 -5.32 6.94
C TYR A 657 17.20 -6.40 6.99
N ARG A 658 16.17 -6.20 7.82
CA ARG A 658 15.13 -7.20 8.06
C ARG A 658 13.75 -6.56 8.05
N LEU A 659 12.88 -7.09 7.19
CA LEU A 659 11.44 -6.83 7.25
C LEU A 659 10.72 -8.02 7.87
N ALA A 660 9.58 -7.74 8.50
CA ALA A 660 8.72 -8.78 9.04
C ALA A 660 7.26 -8.56 8.67
N TYR A 661 6.63 -9.67 8.33
CA TYR A 661 5.25 -9.75 7.88
C TYR A 661 4.64 -11.09 8.26
N PRO A 662 3.32 -11.17 8.52
CA PRO A 662 2.63 -12.44 8.71
C PRO A 662 2.79 -13.39 7.51
N ALA A 663 2.87 -14.69 7.78
CA ALA A 663 3.15 -15.72 6.76
C ALA A 663 2.12 -15.79 5.61
N TRP A 664 0.92 -15.26 5.84
CA TRP A 664 -0.21 -15.27 4.92
C TRP A 664 -0.41 -13.91 4.21
N GLN A 665 0.36 -12.87 4.55
CA GLN A 665 0.25 -11.55 3.91
C GLN A 665 0.95 -11.54 2.55
N LYS A 666 0.25 -11.05 1.51
CA LYS A 666 0.82 -10.74 0.19
C LYS A 666 1.37 -9.31 0.22
N VAL A 667 2.65 -9.13 -0.10
CA VAL A 667 3.32 -7.81 -0.02
C VAL A 667 3.73 -7.33 -1.41
N TYR A 668 3.49 -6.04 -1.69
CA TYR A 668 3.62 -5.43 -3.01
C TYR A 668 5.04 -5.44 -3.62
N ASN A 669 6.08 -5.57 -2.79
CA ASN A 669 7.48 -5.55 -3.21
C ASN A 669 8.29 -6.72 -2.63
N VAL A 670 7.61 -7.81 -2.24
CA VAL A 670 8.26 -9.03 -1.74
C VAL A 670 7.99 -10.18 -2.71
N GLY A 671 9.06 -10.70 -3.30
CA GLY A 671 9.13 -11.95 -4.03
C GLY A 671 9.91 -12.99 -3.25
N PHE A 672 10.64 -13.85 -3.96
CA PHE A 672 11.49 -14.88 -3.34
C PHE A 672 12.44 -15.52 -4.36
N ARG A 673 13.45 -16.22 -3.84
CA ARG A 673 14.25 -17.20 -4.58
C ARG A 673 14.31 -18.52 -3.82
N VAL A 674 14.78 -19.56 -4.49
CA VAL A 674 14.84 -20.92 -3.92
C VAL A 674 16.28 -21.39 -3.76
N VAL A 675 16.49 -22.28 -2.79
CA VAL A 675 17.70 -23.10 -2.67
C VAL A 675 17.38 -24.56 -2.92
N CYS A 676 18.33 -25.28 -3.51
CA CYS A 676 18.31 -26.73 -3.67
C CYS A 676 19.37 -27.35 -2.74
N GLU A 677 18.95 -28.32 -1.95
CA GLU A 677 19.87 -29.13 -1.13
C GLU A 677 20.72 -30.03 -2.05
N GLU A 678 21.98 -30.26 -1.67
CA GLU A 678 22.88 -31.21 -2.35
C GLU A 678 22.47 -32.67 -2.14
#